data_AF-A0A820KRW0-F1
#
_entry.id   AF-A0A820KRW0-F1
#
_cell.length_a   1.000
_cell.length_b   1.000
_cell.length_c   1.000
_cell.angle_alpha   90.00
_cell.angle_beta   90.00
_cell.angle_gamma   90.00
#
_symmetry.space_group_name_H-M   'P 1'
#
loop_
_entity.id
_entity.type
_entity.pdbx_description
1 polymer ?
#
loop_
_entity_poly.entity_id
_entity_poly.type
_entity_poly.pdbx_seq_one_letter_code
_entity_poly.pdbx_strand_id
1 'polypeptide(L)'
;MNTRCSKRKTSKRNIQNIRIETSSLQTNNISTTQTTTSNLNTSSTCSSLPSQKKITKKMKLDITSISSKSDSNVPMDGYSIIQNQVLFSFMCNTNCEGCGNRWNGMMNINKREGLFLILSFQCSICQKIITIETSPKVVASDRRDINVRSQIAGHLCGIRHAGLVKLMGAMNLPSPIQDERYSKWDRDLLIMVKSFTERSMKKAIEETVAAENGTELMVSGDGFWQTRDFQSRHGAAALISCNATPKVLDIETCSKTCNTCMGALSIKKSDPAKYDKIIKSHRCEKNYEKSSGTMESAAILIMFKRSVSKYGVYYTKYVGDGDSKTFPVLSKIVPYPGKEIKKIEDLNHFSKRMKRALETIKRQHGRKKLSDGKTIGGKNRLSVHNILRLQMTFASTIRKSKHDLNLLFKGSWAIFWHKYSTNDDPHHDYCSIDWCGYLKSVRDKTPYDHTSHALPRPVLDAIKPVFNNLCSRESLTRVVDASTQNPNEGFHSLVWLMSPKYKASSGTTFEIACCLAIIIFNDGYFALGDIFNVMCGYRGYYTDQAMVHFDNNRLHTESKENNRKRRKEAGHVLIQNDDEEEDNDAVIDGADQIDDDYNDTNPVTEATPENNDTTTDSDEHVTDDNDTISSNDESLDDDYGYYNPKDKRTWIEEQ
;
A
#
# COMPACT_ATOMS: atom_id res chain seq x y z
N MET A 1 65.88 -31.04 21.40
CA MET A 1 66.07 -32.51 21.43
C MET A 1 64.99 -33.10 20.52
N ASN A 2 65.28 -33.99 19.55
CA ASN A 2 65.75 -35.38 19.66
C ASN A 2 64.74 -36.26 20.44
N THR A 3 64.23 -37.41 19.93
CA THR A 3 64.62 -38.17 18.70
C THR A 3 63.51 -39.09 18.12
N ARG A 4 63.84 -39.70 16.96
CA ARG A 4 63.19 -40.80 16.19
C ARG A 4 62.76 -42.02 17.06
N CYS A 5 61.97 -43.02 16.62
CA CYS A 5 61.85 -43.72 15.33
C CYS A 5 60.54 -44.56 15.26
N SER A 6 59.71 -44.57 14.19
CA SER A 6 59.69 -45.51 13.01
C SER A 6 59.56 -47.03 13.34
N LYS A 7 58.76 -47.87 12.64
CA LYS A 7 58.62 -47.98 11.16
C LYS A 7 57.49 -48.91 10.61
N ARG A 8 57.21 -48.74 9.28
CA ARG A 8 56.32 -49.51 8.34
C ARG A 8 54.81 -49.27 8.57
N LYS A 9 53.86 -49.34 7.61
CA LYS A 9 53.77 -49.42 6.11
C LYS A 9 53.17 -48.06 5.58
N THR A 10 53.01 -47.61 4.31
CA THR A 10 52.96 -48.05 2.89
C THR A 10 51.61 -48.63 2.38
N SER A 11 50.91 -48.11 1.35
CA SER A 11 51.27 -47.06 0.35
C SER A 11 50.11 -46.37 -0.43
N LYS A 12 50.28 -45.06 -0.70
CA LYS A 12 50.00 -44.28 -1.95
C LYS A 12 48.96 -44.76 -3.00
N ARG A 13 48.01 -43.89 -3.40
CA ARG A 13 48.02 -43.09 -4.67
C ARG A 13 46.81 -42.14 -4.84
N ASN A 14 46.96 -41.14 -5.71
CA ASN A 14 45.91 -40.22 -6.22
C ASN A 14 45.25 -40.77 -7.51
N ILE A 15 44.31 -39.97 -8.08
CA ILE A 15 43.68 -39.95 -9.43
C ILE A 15 42.16 -40.25 -9.33
N GLN A 16 41.16 -39.51 -9.85
CA GLN A 16 40.97 -38.36 -10.78
C GLN A 16 40.03 -38.78 -11.93
N ASN A 17 38.95 -38.01 -12.16
CA ASN A 17 38.03 -38.00 -13.33
C ASN A 17 37.30 -39.30 -13.75
N ILE A 18 35.96 -39.21 -13.87
CA ILE A 18 35.04 -39.84 -14.85
C ILE A 18 33.65 -39.18 -14.61
N ARG A 19 32.87 -38.59 -15.53
CA ARG A 19 32.82 -38.43 -17.01
C ARG A 19 31.87 -39.39 -17.76
N ILE A 20 30.77 -38.80 -18.26
CA ILE A 20 30.00 -39.11 -19.47
C ILE A 20 28.83 -40.13 -19.44
N GLU A 21 27.84 -39.74 -20.25
CA GLU A 21 26.66 -40.40 -20.85
C GLU A 21 26.41 -41.91 -20.65
N THR A 22 25.12 -42.22 -20.50
CA THR A 22 24.43 -43.05 -21.50
C THR A 22 23.13 -42.37 -21.95
N SER A 23 22.75 -42.60 -23.22
CA SER A 23 21.57 -42.02 -23.87
C SER A 23 20.58 -43.12 -24.28
N SER A 24 19.53 -42.73 -25.01
CA SER A 24 18.57 -43.57 -25.77
C SER A 24 17.30 -44.09 -25.08
N LEU A 25 16.33 -44.46 -25.92
CA LEU A 25 15.09 -45.20 -25.65
C LEU A 25 13.99 -44.51 -24.79
N GLN A 26 13.38 -43.45 -25.35
CA GLN A 26 11.92 -43.28 -25.25
C GLN A 26 11.32 -43.08 -26.64
N THR A 27 10.95 -44.20 -27.27
CA THR A 27 10.11 -44.23 -28.47
C THR A 27 8.68 -44.58 -28.09
N ASN A 28 7.74 -43.79 -28.60
CA ASN A 28 6.37 -44.16 -28.96
C ASN A 28 5.35 -44.51 -27.85
N ASN A 29 4.26 -43.74 -27.94
CA ASN A 29 2.85 -44.18 -27.97
C ASN A 29 1.94 -44.04 -26.74
N ILE A 30 1.00 -43.09 -26.95
CA ILE A 30 -0.46 -43.25 -26.85
C ILE A 30 -1.11 -43.16 -25.46
N SER A 31 -1.97 -42.15 -25.38
CA SER A 31 -3.19 -41.99 -24.58
C SER A 31 -3.73 -43.20 -23.83
N THR A 32 -4.25 -42.95 -22.61
CA THR A 32 -5.71 -42.94 -22.34
C THR A 32 -5.99 -42.26 -20.99
N THR A 33 -7.23 -41.83 -20.78
CA THR A 33 -7.74 -41.22 -19.54
C THR A 33 -7.77 -42.19 -18.36
N GLN A 34 -7.59 -41.69 -17.13
CA GLN A 34 -8.68 -41.55 -16.15
C GLN A 34 -8.21 -40.95 -14.81
N THR A 35 -9.17 -40.48 -14.02
CA THR A 35 -9.00 -39.95 -12.66
C THR A 35 -8.85 -41.06 -11.61
N THR A 36 -7.93 -40.86 -10.66
CA THR A 36 -8.07 -41.37 -9.28
C THR A 36 -7.52 -40.35 -8.30
N THR A 37 -8.26 -40.12 -7.21
CA THR A 37 -7.83 -39.31 -6.05
C THR A 37 -7.55 -40.22 -4.87
N SER A 38 -6.36 -40.11 -4.28
CA SER A 38 -6.07 -40.66 -2.96
C SER A 38 -5.23 -39.68 -2.14
N ASN A 39 -5.78 -39.22 -1.01
CA ASN A 39 -5.01 -38.50 0.00
C ASN A 39 -4.45 -39.53 0.99
N LEU A 40 -3.17 -39.39 1.36
CA LEU A 40 -2.63 -39.94 2.59
C LEU A 40 -1.88 -38.82 3.32
N ASN A 41 -2.41 -38.42 4.48
CA ASN A 41 -1.77 -37.47 5.37
C ASN A 41 -0.93 -38.21 6.40
N THR A 42 0.27 -37.70 6.69
CA THR A 42 0.96 -37.94 7.96
C THR A 42 1.46 -36.63 8.55
N SER A 43 1.10 -36.41 9.82
CA SER A 43 1.70 -35.47 10.77
C SER A 43 3.08 -36.00 11.23
N SER A 44 4.03 -35.24 11.78
CA SER A 44 4.14 -33.79 12.10
C SER A 44 5.63 -33.47 12.38
N THR A 45 6.10 -32.22 12.57
CA THR A 45 5.38 -30.95 12.81
C THR A 45 5.76 -29.86 11.78
N CYS A 46 6.42 -28.71 12.00
CA CYS A 46 6.87 -27.97 13.19
C CYS A 46 6.80 -26.45 12.92
N SER A 47 7.71 -25.67 13.51
CA SER A 47 7.82 -24.21 13.41
C SER A 47 7.89 -23.69 11.96
N SER A 48 6.93 -22.84 11.57
CA SER A 48 6.92 -22.19 10.25
C SER A 48 6.38 -20.76 10.31
N LEU A 49 6.80 -19.95 9.33
CA LEU A 49 6.54 -18.52 9.19
C LEU A 49 5.03 -18.20 9.00
N PRO A 50 4.57 -16.95 9.22
CA PRO A 50 3.16 -16.54 9.08
C PRO A 50 2.59 -16.66 7.65
N SER A 51 2.25 -17.89 7.25
CA SER A 51 1.29 -18.35 6.24
C SER A 51 1.11 -17.54 4.93
N GLN A 52 1.67 -18.09 3.85
CA GLN A 52 1.21 -17.84 2.47
C GLN A 52 -0.24 -18.34 2.21
N LYS A 53 -0.86 -19.10 3.14
CA LYS A 53 -2.17 -19.76 3.02
C LYS A 53 -3.42 -18.84 2.98
N LYS A 54 -3.28 -17.56 2.57
CA LYS A 54 -4.41 -16.66 2.25
C LYS A 54 -4.51 -16.21 0.78
N ILE A 55 -3.61 -16.70 -0.08
CA ILE A 55 -3.58 -16.33 -1.51
C ILE A 55 -4.41 -17.30 -2.38
N THR A 56 -4.37 -18.61 -2.10
CA THR A 56 -4.87 -19.68 -3.00
C THR A 56 -6.39 -19.90 -3.04
N LYS A 57 -7.22 -19.08 -2.36
CA LYS A 57 -8.69 -19.17 -2.43
C LYS A 57 -9.38 -17.88 -2.94
N LYS A 58 -8.64 -17.00 -3.62
CA LYS A 58 -9.15 -15.70 -4.10
C LYS A 58 -8.81 -15.30 -5.55
N MET A 59 -8.20 -16.21 -6.31
CA MET A 59 -8.01 -16.06 -7.77
C MET A 59 -8.84 -17.09 -8.54
N LYS A 60 -10.14 -17.11 -8.28
CA LYS A 60 -11.14 -17.46 -9.30
C LYS A 60 -11.77 -16.15 -9.76
N LEU A 61 -10.95 -15.33 -10.44
CA LEU A 61 -11.42 -14.21 -11.24
C LEU A 61 -11.65 -14.73 -12.67
N ASP A 62 -12.66 -14.17 -13.33
CA ASP A 62 -13.10 -14.57 -14.66
C ASP A 62 -12.13 -14.12 -15.77
N ILE A 63 -11.08 -14.93 -15.97
CA ILE A 63 -10.19 -14.89 -17.15
C ILE A 63 -11.00 -15.14 -18.45
N THR A 64 -12.19 -15.73 -18.32
CA THR A 64 -13.27 -15.78 -19.32
C THR A 64 -13.71 -14.41 -19.87
N SER A 65 -13.34 -13.29 -19.25
CA SER A 65 -13.50 -11.95 -19.83
C SER A 65 -12.50 -11.63 -20.95
N ILE A 66 -11.42 -12.41 -21.10
CA ILE A 66 -10.56 -12.46 -22.30
C ILE A 66 -11.00 -13.62 -23.21
N SER A 67 -12.30 -13.95 -23.21
CA SER A 67 -12.88 -14.81 -24.24
C SER A 67 -12.80 -14.07 -25.58
N SER A 68 -12.07 -14.66 -26.52
CA SER A 68 -11.95 -14.15 -27.88
C SER A 68 -13.30 -14.25 -28.60
N LYS A 69 -14.10 -13.18 -28.53
CA LYS A 69 -14.82 -12.77 -29.73
C LYS A 69 -13.77 -12.59 -30.82
N SER A 70 -13.98 -13.23 -31.96
CA SER A 70 -13.13 -13.08 -33.12
C SER A 70 -13.45 -11.74 -33.80
N ASP A 71 -13.02 -10.64 -33.16
CA ASP A 71 -13.13 -9.31 -33.73
C ASP A 71 -12.30 -9.26 -35.02
N SER A 72 -12.98 -9.33 -36.16
CA SER A 72 -12.41 -9.43 -37.51
C SER A 72 -11.72 -8.15 -37.99
N ASN A 73 -11.37 -7.25 -37.06
CA ASN A 73 -10.84 -5.90 -37.27
C ASN A 73 -9.66 -5.57 -36.33
N VAL A 74 -9.02 -6.57 -35.70
CA VAL A 74 -7.77 -6.34 -34.94
C VAL A 74 -6.68 -5.81 -35.88
N PRO A 75 -6.11 -4.61 -35.66
CA PRO A 75 -5.05 -4.08 -36.51
C PRO A 75 -3.77 -4.93 -36.44
N MET A 76 -3.08 -5.07 -37.57
CA MET A 76 -1.81 -5.80 -37.69
C MET A 76 -0.59 -4.97 -37.26
N ASP A 77 -0.78 -3.90 -36.48
CA ASP A 77 0.26 -2.98 -36.00
C ASP A 77 0.85 -3.36 -34.62
N GLY A 78 0.36 -4.45 -34.04
CA GLY A 78 0.76 -4.98 -32.74
C GLY A 78 1.96 -5.93 -32.78
N TYR A 79 2.67 -6.05 -31.66
CA TYR A 79 3.85 -6.89 -31.54
C TYR A 79 3.54 -8.34 -31.15
N SER A 80 4.14 -9.28 -31.87
CA SER A 80 4.16 -10.70 -31.55
C SER A 80 5.59 -11.18 -31.24
N ILE A 81 5.75 -12.04 -30.23
CA ILE A 81 7.03 -12.69 -29.93
C ILE A 81 7.13 -13.95 -30.80
N ILE A 82 8.04 -13.95 -31.76
CA ILE A 82 8.26 -15.06 -32.70
C ILE A 82 9.68 -15.61 -32.47
N GLN A 83 9.80 -16.93 -32.35
CA GLN A 83 11.11 -17.58 -32.24
C GLN A 83 11.82 -17.56 -33.61
N ASN A 84 13.09 -17.13 -33.64
CA ASN A 84 13.88 -17.03 -34.87
C ASN A 84 13.91 -18.33 -35.70
N GLN A 85 13.94 -19.51 -35.08
CA GLN A 85 13.94 -20.77 -35.81
C GLN A 85 12.59 -21.08 -36.48
N VAL A 86 11.46 -20.70 -35.86
CA VAL A 86 10.12 -20.79 -36.50
C VAL A 86 10.03 -19.82 -37.68
N LEU A 87 10.55 -18.60 -37.55
CA LEU A 87 10.59 -17.63 -38.65
C LEU A 87 11.45 -18.13 -39.82
N PHE A 88 12.62 -18.71 -39.55
CA PHE A 88 13.46 -19.36 -40.55
C PHE A 88 12.74 -20.52 -41.24
N SER A 89 12.14 -21.43 -40.47
CA SER A 89 11.38 -22.57 -41.01
C SER A 89 10.16 -22.14 -41.83
N PHE A 90 9.52 -21.01 -41.49
CA PHE A 90 8.47 -20.41 -42.31
C PHE A 90 9.02 -19.93 -43.66
N MET A 91 10.15 -19.20 -43.66
CA MET A 91 10.78 -18.74 -44.91
C MET A 91 11.16 -19.90 -45.83
N CYS A 92 11.61 -21.04 -45.29
CA CYS A 92 11.87 -22.28 -46.05
C CYS A 92 10.64 -22.89 -46.75
N ASN A 93 9.43 -22.37 -46.52
CA ASN A 93 8.20 -22.75 -47.22
C ASN A 93 7.71 -21.67 -48.21
N THR A 94 8.45 -20.58 -48.37
CA THR A 94 8.18 -19.50 -49.33
C THR A 94 9.02 -19.64 -50.60
N ASN A 95 8.62 -18.94 -51.66
CA ASN A 95 9.43 -18.79 -52.88
C ASN A 95 10.31 -17.53 -52.77
N CYS A 96 11.53 -17.60 -53.31
CA CYS A 96 12.44 -16.47 -53.33
C CYS A 96 12.01 -15.42 -54.36
N GLU A 97 11.74 -14.21 -53.87
CA GLU A 97 11.43 -12.99 -54.62
C GLU A 97 12.57 -12.51 -55.56
N GLY A 98 13.66 -13.27 -55.69
CA GLY A 98 14.75 -13.05 -56.66
C GLY A 98 14.78 -14.03 -57.84
N CYS A 99 14.38 -15.28 -57.64
CA CYS A 99 14.51 -16.34 -58.66
C CYS A 99 13.34 -17.32 -58.74
N GLY A 100 12.23 -17.08 -58.03
CA GLY A 100 11.02 -17.91 -58.04
C GLY A 100 11.14 -19.27 -57.33
N ASN A 101 12.34 -19.83 -57.24
CA ASN A 101 12.60 -21.11 -56.55
C ASN A 101 12.27 -21.04 -55.06
N ARG A 102 11.91 -22.18 -54.47
CA ARG A 102 11.70 -22.33 -53.02
C ARG A 102 12.92 -21.84 -52.24
N TRP A 103 12.71 -20.98 -51.25
CA TRP A 103 13.79 -20.36 -50.49
C TRP A 103 14.50 -21.38 -49.59
N ASN A 104 15.82 -21.42 -49.72
CA ASN A 104 16.75 -22.36 -49.06
C ASN A 104 18.00 -21.60 -48.58
N GLY A 105 17.78 -20.44 -47.95
CA GLY A 105 18.79 -19.44 -47.66
C GLY A 105 19.31 -19.44 -46.23
N MET A 106 19.97 -18.34 -45.86
CA MET A 106 20.40 -18.03 -44.49
C MET A 106 19.64 -16.82 -43.95
N MET A 107 19.36 -16.81 -42.64
CA MET A 107 18.84 -15.65 -41.92
C MET A 107 19.89 -15.13 -40.93
N ASN A 108 20.24 -13.84 -41.04
CA ASN A 108 21.24 -13.19 -40.19
C ASN A 108 20.63 -12.00 -39.42
N ILE A 109 21.22 -11.67 -38.26
CA ILE A 109 20.90 -10.45 -37.50
C ILE A 109 21.97 -9.40 -37.82
N ASN A 110 21.67 -8.49 -38.74
CA ASN A 110 22.63 -7.47 -39.21
C ASN A 110 22.87 -6.37 -38.16
N LYS A 111 21.86 -6.07 -37.34
CA LYS A 111 21.93 -5.09 -36.25
C LYS A 111 20.95 -5.48 -35.15
N ARG A 112 21.32 -5.20 -33.90
CA ARG A 112 20.44 -5.26 -32.73
C ARG A 112 20.57 -3.96 -31.93
N GLU A 113 19.44 -3.45 -31.44
CA GLU A 113 19.39 -2.41 -30.42
C GLU A 113 18.27 -2.74 -29.42
N GLY A 114 18.62 -3.25 -28.24
CA GLY A 114 17.63 -3.76 -27.28
C GLY A 114 16.80 -4.91 -27.88
N LEU A 115 15.48 -4.70 -27.98
CA LEU A 115 14.51 -5.60 -28.61
C LEU A 115 14.40 -5.43 -30.13
N PHE A 116 14.88 -4.31 -30.68
CA PHE A 116 14.84 -4.07 -32.13
C PHE A 116 15.96 -4.82 -32.86
N LEU A 117 15.61 -5.46 -33.98
CA LEU A 117 16.52 -6.18 -34.87
C LEU A 117 16.38 -5.69 -36.32
N ILE A 118 17.50 -5.65 -37.03
CA ILE A 118 17.53 -5.71 -38.50
C ILE A 118 17.84 -7.17 -38.86
N LEU A 119 16.88 -7.85 -39.48
CA LEU A 119 17.02 -9.22 -39.97
C LEU A 119 17.28 -9.18 -41.47
N SER A 120 18.20 -10.02 -41.97
CA SER A 120 18.42 -10.22 -43.41
C SER A 120 18.27 -11.68 -43.80
N PHE A 121 17.73 -11.90 -45.01
CA PHE A 121 17.45 -13.21 -45.60
C PHE A 121 18.16 -13.30 -46.94
N GLN A 122 19.21 -14.12 -47.02
CA GLN A 122 20.05 -14.30 -48.21
C GLN A 122 19.70 -15.63 -48.89
N CYS A 123 19.22 -15.59 -50.14
CA CYS A 123 18.97 -16.80 -50.92
C CYS A 123 20.29 -17.46 -51.37
N SER A 124 20.47 -18.76 -51.14
CA SER A 124 21.68 -19.48 -51.55
C SER A 124 21.80 -19.68 -53.07
N ILE A 125 20.67 -19.69 -53.80
CA ILE A 125 20.64 -19.87 -55.26
C ILE A 125 21.02 -18.57 -55.98
N CYS A 126 20.31 -17.46 -55.72
CA CYS A 126 20.46 -16.21 -56.49
C CYS A 126 21.14 -15.07 -55.71
N GLN A 127 21.60 -15.31 -54.48
CA GLN A 127 22.31 -14.36 -53.61
C GLN A 127 21.55 -13.05 -53.28
N LYS A 128 20.29 -12.90 -53.70
CA LYS A 128 19.43 -11.76 -53.31
C LYS A 128 19.26 -11.75 -51.79
N ILE A 129 19.49 -10.57 -51.21
CA ILE A 129 19.32 -10.30 -49.78
C ILE A 129 18.08 -9.43 -49.60
N ILE A 130 17.12 -9.90 -48.82
CA ILE A 130 15.96 -9.12 -48.35
C ILE A 130 16.24 -8.72 -46.90
N THR A 131 15.95 -7.48 -46.53
CA THR A 131 16.18 -6.96 -45.17
C THR A 131 14.89 -6.39 -44.58
N ILE A 132 14.60 -6.71 -43.31
CA ILE A 132 13.42 -6.21 -42.58
C ILE A 132 13.81 -5.63 -41.22
N GLU A 133 13.02 -4.68 -40.73
CA GLU A 133 13.16 -4.02 -39.43
C GLU A 133 12.01 -4.45 -38.48
N THR A 134 12.31 -5.00 -37.30
CA THR A 134 11.29 -5.63 -36.42
C THR A 134 10.46 -4.64 -35.56
N SER A 135 10.41 -3.37 -35.94
CA SER A 135 9.74 -2.26 -35.23
C SER A 135 9.77 -1.04 -36.14
N PRO A 136 8.80 -0.11 -36.12
CA PRO A 136 9.01 1.22 -36.70
C PRO A 136 10.08 2.02 -35.95
N LYS A 137 10.57 3.09 -36.60
CA LYS A 137 11.30 4.20 -35.98
C LYS A 137 10.27 5.22 -35.47
N VAL A 138 10.47 5.79 -34.29
CA VAL A 138 9.57 6.81 -33.73
C VAL A 138 9.70 8.11 -34.52
N VAL A 139 8.58 8.78 -34.80
CA VAL A 139 8.56 10.05 -35.55
C VAL A 139 9.46 11.10 -34.86
N ALA A 140 10.26 11.81 -35.64
CA ALA A 140 11.24 12.81 -35.17
C ALA A 140 12.26 12.29 -34.12
N SER A 141 12.51 10.98 -34.02
CA SER A 141 13.43 10.42 -33.02
C SER A 141 14.22 9.20 -33.54
N ASP A 142 15.48 9.03 -33.11
CA ASP A 142 16.27 7.83 -33.42
C ASP A 142 15.87 6.59 -32.59
N ARG A 143 14.81 6.69 -31.80
CA ARG A 143 14.28 5.58 -30.99
C ARG A 143 13.48 4.62 -31.85
N ARG A 144 13.45 3.36 -31.42
CA ARG A 144 12.58 2.31 -31.97
C ARG A 144 11.40 2.14 -31.03
N ASP A 145 10.19 2.09 -31.57
CA ASP A 145 8.94 2.06 -30.80
C ASP A 145 8.98 0.98 -29.69
N ILE A 146 9.38 -0.26 -30.03
CA ILE A 146 9.44 -1.38 -29.08
C ILE A 146 10.36 -1.11 -27.87
N ASN A 147 11.43 -0.35 -28.06
CA ASN A 147 12.35 0.03 -26.98
C ASN A 147 11.76 1.14 -26.09
N VAL A 148 10.91 2.02 -26.65
CA VAL A 148 10.19 3.05 -25.87
C VAL A 148 9.02 2.43 -25.11
N ARG A 149 8.23 1.55 -25.74
CA ARG A 149 7.15 0.82 -25.07
C ARG A 149 7.67 -0.02 -23.90
N SER A 150 8.78 -0.74 -24.09
CA SER A 150 9.39 -1.53 -23.02
C SER A 150 9.98 -0.66 -21.89
N GLN A 151 10.51 0.55 -22.17
CA GLN A 151 10.88 1.51 -21.12
C GLN A 151 9.67 1.94 -20.29
N ILE A 152 8.57 2.36 -20.94
CA ILE A 152 7.34 2.82 -20.25
C ILE A 152 6.74 1.66 -19.41
N ALA A 153 6.64 0.45 -19.99
CA ALA A 153 6.21 -0.75 -19.27
C ALA A 153 7.12 -1.09 -18.08
N GLY A 154 8.44 -0.85 -18.20
CA GLY A 154 9.40 -1.02 -17.12
C GLY A 154 9.09 -0.15 -15.89
N HIS A 155 8.63 1.09 -16.11
CA HIS A 155 8.20 1.99 -15.03
C HIS A 155 6.81 1.62 -14.50
N LEU A 156 5.81 1.38 -15.36
CA LEU A 156 4.46 1.01 -14.96
C LEU A 156 4.41 -0.27 -14.09
N CYS A 157 5.28 -1.25 -14.39
CA CYS A 157 5.41 -2.48 -13.60
C CYS A 157 6.38 -2.37 -12.41
N GLY A 158 7.01 -1.21 -12.19
CA GLY A 158 8.00 -0.98 -11.13
C GLY A 158 9.23 -1.89 -11.20
N ILE A 159 9.54 -2.44 -12.38
CA ILE A 159 10.66 -3.38 -12.61
C ILE A 159 11.92 -2.67 -13.13
N ARG A 160 11.75 -1.62 -13.96
CA ARG A 160 12.80 -0.81 -14.61
C ARG A 160 13.83 -1.65 -15.37
N HIS A 161 14.93 -1.04 -15.83
CA HIS A 161 15.98 -1.70 -16.61
C HIS A 161 16.40 -3.06 -16.04
N ALA A 162 16.93 -3.09 -14.81
CA ALA A 162 17.42 -4.32 -14.19
C ALA A 162 16.35 -5.43 -14.00
N GLY A 163 15.06 -5.07 -13.98
CA GLY A 163 13.96 -6.03 -13.97
C GLY A 163 13.54 -6.48 -15.38
N LEU A 164 13.59 -5.59 -16.37
CA LEU A 164 13.41 -5.92 -17.79
C LEU A 164 14.51 -6.88 -18.28
N VAL A 165 15.77 -6.67 -17.88
CA VAL A 165 16.89 -7.60 -18.16
C VAL A 165 16.57 -9.01 -17.66
N LYS A 166 16.05 -9.13 -16.43
CA LYS A 166 15.67 -10.42 -15.83
C LYS A 166 14.46 -11.05 -16.52
N LEU A 167 13.44 -10.26 -16.83
CA LEU A 167 12.24 -10.71 -17.55
C LEU A 167 12.60 -11.23 -18.95
N MET A 168 13.35 -10.45 -19.72
CA MET A 168 13.75 -10.82 -21.09
C MET A 168 14.68 -12.04 -21.07
N GLY A 169 15.68 -12.09 -20.17
CA GLY A 169 16.54 -13.26 -20.00
C GLY A 169 15.78 -14.54 -19.65
N ALA A 170 14.80 -14.47 -18.74
CA ALA A 170 13.94 -15.60 -18.38
C ALA A 170 13.02 -16.07 -19.52
N MET A 171 12.68 -15.17 -20.46
CA MET A 171 11.92 -15.49 -21.67
C MET A 171 12.81 -15.91 -22.87
N ASN A 172 14.12 -16.06 -22.68
CA ASN A 172 15.11 -16.26 -23.75
C ASN A 172 15.07 -15.17 -24.85
N LEU A 173 14.80 -13.93 -24.43
CA LEU A 173 14.80 -12.74 -25.26
C LEU A 173 16.11 -11.94 -25.09
N PRO A 174 16.53 -11.17 -26.10
CA PRO A 174 17.66 -10.26 -25.94
C PRO A 174 17.41 -9.25 -24.80
N SER A 175 18.46 -8.99 -24.02
CA SER A 175 18.51 -7.88 -23.04
C SER A 175 18.08 -6.54 -23.68
N PRO A 176 17.38 -5.65 -22.95
CA PRO A 176 16.89 -4.36 -23.45
C PRO A 176 18.04 -3.41 -23.84
N ILE A 177 17.70 -2.17 -24.21
CA ILE A 177 18.69 -1.09 -24.43
C ILE A 177 19.66 -0.97 -23.25
N GLN A 178 20.87 -0.46 -23.50
CA GLN A 178 21.91 -0.29 -22.49
C GLN A 178 21.44 0.65 -21.35
N ASP A 179 21.87 0.41 -20.12
CA ASP A 179 21.36 1.14 -18.94
C ASP A 179 21.69 2.64 -18.97
N GLU A 180 22.81 3.03 -19.59
CA GLU A 180 23.18 4.43 -19.81
C GLU A 180 22.23 5.11 -20.81
N ARG A 181 21.74 4.35 -21.81
CA ARG A 181 20.74 4.82 -22.80
C ARG A 181 19.36 4.89 -22.15
N TYR A 182 18.97 3.89 -21.35
CA TYR A 182 17.74 3.87 -20.56
C TYR A 182 17.71 5.06 -19.57
N SER A 183 18.77 5.23 -18.78
CA SER A 183 18.94 6.33 -17.82
C SER A 183 19.05 7.71 -18.48
N LYS A 184 19.43 7.81 -19.76
CA LYS A 184 19.26 9.04 -20.55
C LYS A 184 17.77 9.25 -20.87
N TRP A 185 17.13 8.25 -21.47
CA TRP A 185 15.73 8.33 -21.90
C TRP A 185 14.77 8.56 -20.73
N ASP A 186 15.10 8.14 -19.51
CA ASP A 186 14.31 8.40 -18.30
C ASP A 186 14.19 9.90 -18.00
N ARG A 187 15.21 10.72 -18.32
CA ARG A 187 15.14 12.18 -18.15
C ARG A 187 14.18 12.82 -19.14
N ASP A 188 14.17 12.32 -20.37
CA ASP A 188 13.27 12.79 -21.43
C ASP A 188 11.83 12.36 -21.13
N LEU A 189 11.64 11.12 -20.66
CA LEU A 189 10.37 10.59 -20.18
C LEU A 189 9.84 11.43 -19.00
N LEU A 190 10.70 11.78 -18.02
CA LEU A 190 10.34 12.63 -16.88
C LEU A 190 9.82 14.02 -17.31
N ILE A 191 10.50 14.67 -18.26
CA ILE A 191 10.05 15.97 -18.80
C ILE A 191 8.65 15.84 -19.42
N MET A 192 8.45 14.80 -20.23
CA MET A 192 7.17 14.55 -20.89
C MET A 192 6.05 14.21 -19.89
N VAL A 193 6.24 13.28 -18.94
CA VAL A 193 5.18 12.93 -17.97
C VAL A 193 4.83 14.10 -17.04
N LYS A 194 5.79 14.97 -16.69
CA LYS A 194 5.48 16.20 -15.93
C LYS A 194 4.48 17.09 -16.67
N SER A 195 4.64 17.29 -17.97
CA SER A 195 3.69 18.11 -18.76
C SER A 195 2.27 17.53 -18.82
N PHE A 196 2.11 16.20 -18.67
CA PHE A 196 0.80 15.55 -18.53
C PHE A 196 0.27 15.66 -17.10
N THR A 197 1.15 15.48 -16.10
CA THR A 197 0.83 15.63 -14.67
C THR A 197 0.34 17.05 -14.35
N GLU A 198 0.98 18.09 -14.89
CA GLU A 198 0.61 19.48 -14.69
C GLU A 198 -0.77 19.81 -15.30
N ARG A 199 -1.09 19.26 -16.49
CA ARG A 199 -2.42 19.36 -17.10
C ARG A 199 -3.49 18.63 -16.28
N SER A 200 -3.17 17.42 -15.81
CA SER A 200 -4.04 16.60 -14.95
C SER A 200 -4.37 17.31 -13.63
N MET A 201 -3.37 17.85 -12.95
CA MET A 201 -3.56 18.61 -11.71
C MET A 201 -4.33 19.92 -11.92
N LYS A 202 -4.06 20.66 -13.00
CA LYS A 202 -4.83 21.88 -13.33
C LYS A 202 -6.32 21.56 -13.56
N LYS A 203 -6.62 20.53 -14.35
CA LYS A 203 -7.97 20.04 -14.58
C LYS A 203 -8.66 19.61 -13.27
N ALA A 204 -7.94 18.88 -12.41
CA ALA A 204 -8.46 18.46 -11.11
C ALA A 204 -8.80 19.65 -10.18
N ILE A 205 -8.06 20.76 -10.27
CA ILE A 205 -8.39 22.00 -9.56
C ILE A 205 -9.61 22.68 -10.18
N GLU A 206 -9.69 22.78 -11.51
CA GLU A 206 -10.85 23.36 -12.21
C GLU A 206 -12.15 22.61 -11.88
N GLU A 207 -12.11 21.27 -11.90
CA GLU A 207 -13.21 20.40 -11.44
C GLU A 207 -13.55 20.62 -9.96
N THR A 208 -12.56 20.80 -9.09
CA THR A 208 -12.77 20.99 -7.64
C THR A 208 -13.35 22.37 -7.32
N VAL A 209 -12.89 23.44 -8.01
CA VAL A 209 -13.44 24.80 -7.91
C VAL A 209 -14.91 24.83 -8.37
N ALA A 210 -15.24 24.11 -9.44
CA ALA A 210 -16.62 23.96 -9.90
C ALA A 210 -17.48 23.16 -8.89
N ALA A 211 -16.94 22.11 -8.28
CA ALA A 211 -17.65 21.28 -7.30
C ALA A 211 -17.89 21.98 -5.95
N GLU A 212 -16.95 22.84 -5.50
CA GLU A 212 -17.06 23.59 -4.24
C GLU A 212 -17.62 25.02 -4.44
N ASN A 213 -17.97 25.41 -5.68
CA ASN A 213 -18.47 26.74 -6.08
C ASN A 213 -17.59 27.91 -5.60
N GLY A 214 -16.27 27.73 -5.56
CA GLY A 214 -15.35 28.75 -5.07
C GLY A 214 -13.87 28.37 -5.17
N THR A 215 -13.00 29.36 -4.95
CA THR A 215 -11.54 29.19 -4.97
C THR A 215 -10.93 28.88 -3.59
N GLU A 216 -11.78 28.73 -2.56
CA GLU A 216 -11.38 28.31 -1.21
C GLU A 216 -11.63 26.81 -1.02
N LEU A 217 -10.58 26.00 -1.16
CA LEU A 217 -10.70 24.55 -1.28
C LEU A 217 -10.34 23.81 0.01
N MET A 218 -11.03 22.68 0.25
CA MET A 218 -10.62 21.69 1.25
C MET A 218 -9.65 20.66 0.67
N VAL A 219 -8.45 20.58 1.26
CA VAL A 219 -7.42 19.63 0.85
C VAL A 219 -7.00 18.71 2.00
N SER A 220 -6.74 17.44 1.65
CA SER A 220 -5.95 16.55 2.50
C SER A 220 -4.50 16.61 2.08
N GLY A 221 -3.59 16.71 3.05
CA GLY A 221 -2.16 16.59 2.83
C GLY A 221 -1.58 15.40 3.59
N ASP A 222 -0.69 14.66 2.93
CA ASP A 222 -0.03 13.48 3.50
C ASP A 222 1.33 13.24 2.84
N GLY A 223 2.25 12.61 3.59
CA GLY A 223 3.65 12.41 3.23
C GLY A 223 3.96 10.95 2.93
N PHE A 224 4.74 10.70 1.88
CA PHE A 224 5.16 9.36 1.50
C PHE A 224 6.64 9.29 1.11
N TRP A 225 7.27 8.19 1.52
CA TRP A 225 8.70 7.96 1.31
C TRP A 225 8.93 6.80 0.33
N GLN A 226 10.08 6.87 -0.36
CA GLN A 226 10.47 5.90 -1.38
C GLN A 226 10.75 4.53 -0.74
N THR A 227 11.43 4.52 0.42
CA THR A 227 11.65 3.32 1.25
C THR A 227 10.70 3.32 2.45
N ARG A 228 10.82 2.34 3.34
CA ARG A 228 10.30 2.48 4.71
C ARG A 228 11.16 3.48 5.49
N ASP A 229 10.54 4.03 6.54
CA ASP A 229 11.13 4.79 7.64
C ASP A 229 11.79 6.15 7.28
N PHE A 230 11.97 7.00 8.29
CA PHE A 230 12.49 8.38 8.14
C PHE A 230 13.98 8.47 7.77
N GLN A 231 14.61 7.37 7.37
CA GLN A 231 15.93 7.34 6.75
C GLN A 231 15.88 7.49 5.22
N SER A 232 14.68 7.49 4.60
CA SER A 232 14.57 7.52 3.14
C SER A 232 15.23 8.74 2.49
N ARG A 233 15.91 8.50 1.35
CA ARG A 233 16.61 9.52 0.57
C ARG A 233 15.69 10.34 -0.33
N HIS A 234 14.55 9.75 -0.70
CA HIS A 234 13.54 10.35 -1.56
C HIS A 234 12.16 10.19 -0.90
N GLY A 235 11.35 11.23 -0.98
CA GLY A 235 9.96 11.24 -0.54
C GLY A 235 9.21 12.36 -1.24
N ALA A 236 7.94 12.52 -0.92
CA ALA A 236 7.09 13.57 -1.45
C ALA A 236 5.91 13.81 -0.51
N ALA A 237 5.15 14.87 -0.76
CA ALA A 237 3.79 15.01 -0.27
C ALA A 237 2.87 15.43 -1.41
N ALA A 238 1.62 15.01 -1.34
CA ALA A 238 0.57 15.41 -2.27
C ALA A 238 -0.55 16.15 -1.53
N LEU A 239 -1.28 17.00 -2.26
CA LEU A 239 -2.56 17.55 -1.82
C LEU A 239 -3.69 16.94 -2.64
N ILE A 240 -4.67 16.35 -1.97
CA ILE A 240 -5.84 15.71 -2.60
C ILE A 240 -7.12 16.43 -2.18
N SER A 241 -8.04 16.69 -3.12
CA SER A 241 -9.35 17.28 -2.81
C SER A 241 -10.21 16.38 -1.92
N CYS A 242 -10.99 16.98 -1.02
CA CYS A 242 -11.84 16.26 -0.06
C CYS A 242 -13.31 16.12 -0.48
N ASN A 243 -13.60 16.30 -1.78
CA ASN A 243 -14.94 16.19 -2.36
C ASN A 243 -15.31 14.71 -2.66
N ALA A 244 -16.43 14.48 -3.34
CA ALA A 244 -16.95 13.14 -3.64
C ALA A 244 -16.09 12.33 -4.63
N THR A 245 -15.21 12.98 -5.39
CA THR A 245 -14.29 12.37 -6.36
C THR A 245 -12.86 12.90 -6.14
N PRO A 246 -12.17 12.45 -5.08
CA PRO A 246 -10.87 12.97 -4.69
C PRO A 246 -9.83 12.88 -5.81
N LYS A 247 -9.13 13.98 -6.09
CA LYS A 247 -8.04 14.07 -7.07
C LYS A 247 -6.83 14.82 -6.52
N VAL A 248 -5.64 14.47 -6.98
CA VAL A 248 -4.39 15.16 -6.65
C VAL A 248 -4.37 16.52 -7.34
N LEU A 249 -4.28 17.58 -6.54
CA LEU A 249 -4.28 18.99 -6.96
C LEU A 249 -2.86 19.55 -7.09
N ASP A 250 -1.94 19.10 -6.23
CA ASP A 250 -0.52 19.45 -6.32
C ASP A 250 0.36 18.35 -5.71
N ILE A 251 1.63 18.30 -6.12
CA ILE A 251 2.66 17.42 -5.55
C ILE A 251 4.00 18.15 -5.44
N GLU A 252 4.76 17.88 -4.39
CA GLU A 252 6.16 18.29 -4.29
C GLU A 252 7.04 17.11 -3.86
N THR A 253 8.10 16.84 -4.62
CA THR A 253 9.08 15.78 -4.32
C THR A 253 10.26 16.35 -3.52
N CYS A 254 10.78 15.57 -2.58
CA CYS A 254 11.87 15.93 -1.69
C CYS A 254 12.97 14.86 -1.74
N SER A 255 14.18 15.28 -2.12
CA SER A 255 15.31 14.39 -2.40
C SER A 255 16.58 14.89 -1.74
N LYS A 256 17.19 14.04 -0.91
CA LYS A 256 18.42 14.34 -0.14
C LYS A 256 19.71 13.96 -0.85
N THR A 257 19.62 13.17 -1.91
CA THR A 257 20.75 12.70 -2.71
C THR A 257 20.46 12.85 -4.19
N CYS A 258 21.51 13.04 -4.99
CA CYS A 258 21.48 12.86 -6.43
C CYS A 258 22.55 11.85 -6.83
N ASN A 259 22.18 10.83 -7.59
CA ASN A 259 23.12 9.77 -7.97
C ASN A 259 24.26 10.33 -8.85
N THR A 260 23.99 11.35 -9.67
CA THR A 260 25.01 12.03 -10.47
C THR A 260 26.00 12.83 -9.61
N CYS A 261 25.55 13.54 -8.56
CA CYS A 261 26.48 14.18 -7.61
C CYS A 261 27.35 13.14 -6.89
N MET A 262 26.74 12.07 -6.37
CA MET A 262 27.46 11.02 -5.63
C MET A 262 28.50 10.33 -6.51
N GLY A 263 28.16 10.04 -7.78
CA GLY A 263 29.12 9.53 -8.77
C GLY A 263 30.24 10.53 -9.08
N ALA A 264 29.92 11.81 -9.29
CA ALA A 264 30.91 12.84 -9.59
C ALA A 264 31.96 13.01 -8.48
N LEU A 265 31.59 12.87 -7.20
CA LEU A 265 32.54 12.95 -6.08
C LEU A 265 33.73 11.97 -6.22
N SER A 266 33.52 10.79 -6.83
CA SER A 266 34.60 9.82 -7.05
C SER A 266 35.72 10.32 -7.99
N ILE A 267 35.39 11.19 -8.95
CA ILE A 267 36.37 11.78 -9.87
C ILE A 267 36.88 13.16 -9.42
N LYS A 268 36.34 13.74 -8.35
CA LYS A 268 36.69 15.10 -7.90
C LYS A 268 38.19 15.30 -7.64
N LYS A 269 38.90 14.24 -7.20
CA LYS A 269 40.35 14.27 -6.96
C LYS A 269 41.21 13.98 -8.21
N SER A 270 40.69 13.21 -9.18
CA SER A 270 41.45 12.73 -10.34
C SER A 270 41.20 13.52 -11.62
N ASP A 271 40.02 14.12 -11.76
CA ASP A 271 39.66 14.99 -12.88
C ASP A 271 38.72 16.12 -12.40
N PRO A 272 39.27 17.17 -11.76
CA PRO A 272 38.48 18.29 -11.23
C PRO A 272 37.70 19.03 -12.33
N ALA A 273 38.26 19.13 -13.54
CA ALA A 273 37.62 19.82 -14.67
C ALA A 273 36.35 19.09 -15.15
N LYS A 274 36.39 17.75 -15.21
CA LYS A 274 35.22 16.92 -15.53
C LYS A 274 34.22 16.85 -14.37
N TYR A 275 34.69 16.86 -13.12
CA TYR A 275 33.81 17.04 -11.96
C TYR A 275 33.00 18.33 -12.09
N ASP A 276 33.67 19.47 -12.29
CA ASP A 276 33.04 20.78 -12.45
C ASP A 276 32.08 20.81 -13.64
N LYS A 277 32.49 20.22 -14.78
CA LYS A 277 31.64 20.10 -15.98
C LYS A 277 30.37 19.28 -15.71
N ILE A 278 30.45 18.18 -14.97
CA ILE A 278 29.27 17.38 -14.59
C ILE A 278 28.38 18.17 -13.63
N ILE A 279 28.94 18.74 -12.55
CA ILE A 279 28.16 19.48 -11.56
C ILE A 279 27.45 20.68 -12.19
N LYS A 280 28.11 21.44 -13.08
CA LYS A 280 27.53 22.61 -13.77
C LYS A 280 26.51 22.25 -14.86
N SER A 281 26.56 21.05 -15.46
CA SER A 281 25.68 20.69 -16.60
C SER A 281 24.53 19.73 -16.25
N HIS A 282 24.62 18.99 -15.15
CA HIS A 282 23.55 18.08 -14.75
C HIS A 282 22.37 18.78 -14.08
N ARG A 283 21.15 18.24 -14.27
CA ARG A 283 20.00 18.55 -13.40
C ARG A 283 20.19 17.81 -12.09
N CYS A 284 20.52 18.53 -11.01
CA CYS A 284 20.64 17.94 -9.69
C CYS A 284 19.27 17.42 -9.21
N GLU A 285 19.23 16.20 -8.68
CA GLU A 285 18.04 15.63 -8.03
C GLU A 285 17.90 16.10 -6.58
N LYS A 286 18.98 16.59 -5.93
CA LYS A 286 18.93 17.02 -4.53
C LYS A 286 18.28 18.41 -4.42
N ASN A 287 17.12 18.45 -3.79
CA ASN A 287 16.40 19.69 -3.43
C ASN A 287 16.08 19.79 -1.93
N TYR A 288 16.50 18.80 -1.12
CA TYR A 288 16.19 18.74 0.31
C TYR A 288 17.41 18.39 1.15
N GLU A 289 17.49 18.95 2.37
CA GLU A 289 18.68 18.80 3.24
C GLU A 289 18.38 18.33 4.66
N LYS A 290 17.19 18.62 5.21
CA LYS A 290 16.81 18.33 6.60
C LYS A 290 16.48 16.84 6.84
N SER A 291 16.03 16.46 8.04
CA SER A 291 15.62 15.09 8.35
C SER A 291 14.42 14.66 7.51
N SER A 292 14.34 13.39 7.08
CA SER A 292 13.32 12.99 6.10
C SER A 292 11.90 13.02 6.66
N GLY A 293 11.74 12.92 7.99
CA GLY A 293 10.48 13.18 8.71
C GLY A 293 10.03 14.64 8.75
N THR A 294 10.77 15.57 8.13
CA THR A 294 10.33 16.97 7.89
C THR A 294 10.05 17.27 6.41
N MET A 295 10.13 16.25 5.53
CA MET A 295 9.79 16.41 4.11
C MET A 295 8.31 16.75 3.90
N GLU A 296 7.39 16.06 4.59
CA GLU A 296 5.94 16.29 4.50
C GLU A 296 5.59 17.77 4.68
N SER A 297 5.95 18.35 5.82
CA SER A 297 5.58 19.72 6.17
C SER A 297 6.26 20.77 5.28
N ALA A 298 7.46 20.48 4.77
CA ALA A 298 8.15 21.35 3.82
C ALA A 298 7.52 21.29 2.42
N ALA A 299 7.23 20.09 1.91
CA ALA A 299 6.57 19.87 0.63
C ALA A 299 5.17 20.51 0.61
N ILE A 300 4.38 20.29 1.68
CA ILE A 300 3.04 20.90 1.81
C ILE A 300 3.14 22.42 1.92
N LEU A 301 4.11 22.98 2.65
CA LEU A 301 4.33 24.43 2.68
C LEU A 301 4.68 25.01 1.29
N ILE A 302 5.46 24.31 0.47
CA ILE A 302 5.79 24.72 -0.91
C ILE A 302 4.51 24.76 -1.77
N MET A 303 3.67 23.72 -1.69
CA MET A 303 2.41 23.65 -2.43
C MET A 303 1.42 24.74 -1.99
N PHE A 304 1.30 25.00 -0.68
CA PHE A 304 0.48 26.10 -0.14
C PHE A 304 0.97 27.47 -0.60
N LYS A 305 2.29 27.71 -0.62
CA LYS A 305 2.87 29.01 -1.05
C LYS A 305 2.68 29.30 -2.54
N ARG A 306 2.53 28.29 -3.39
CA ARG A 306 2.36 28.46 -4.84
C ARG A 306 0.92 28.31 -5.34
N SER A 307 -0.04 27.93 -4.50
CA SER A 307 -1.42 27.64 -4.93
C SER A 307 -2.08 28.82 -5.63
N VAL A 308 -1.93 30.03 -5.09
CA VAL A 308 -2.54 31.25 -5.64
C VAL A 308 -1.89 31.63 -6.97
N SER A 309 -0.56 31.62 -7.07
CA SER A 309 0.16 32.05 -8.28
C SER A 309 0.20 30.99 -9.41
N LYS A 310 0.11 29.71 -9.06
CA LYS A 310 0.11 28.58 -10.02
C LYS A 310 -1.31 28.24 -10.51
N TYR A 311 -2.33 28.42 -9.67
CA TYR A 311 -3.68 27.89 -9.89
C TYR A 311 -4.84 28.83 -9.51
N GLY A 312 -4.60 29.96 -8.86
CA GLY A 312 -5.66 30.90 -8.44
C GLY A 312 -6.50 30.47 -7.23
N VAL A 313 -6.05 29.49 -6.45
CA VAL A 313 -6.83 28.91 -5.32
C VAL A 313 -6.14 29.04 -3.96
N TYR A 314 -6.96 29.04 -2.90
CA TYR A 314 -6.56 29.13 -1.49
C TYR A 314 -6.96 27.83 -0.77
N TYR A 315 -6.03 27.17 -0.10
CA TYR A 315 -6.32 25.96 0.66
C TYR A 315 -6.72 26.32 2.11
N THR A 316 -7.98 26.72 2.33
CA THR A 316 -8.43 27.28 3.63
C THR A 316 -8.88 26.24 4.66
N LYS A 317 -9.11 24.98 4.25
CA LYS A 317 -9.31 23.84 5.15
C LYS A 317 -8.26 22.75 4.89
N TYR A 318 -7.53 22.35 5.92
CA TYR A 318 -6.48 21.32 5.85
C TYR A 318 -6.88 20.07 6.66
N VAL A 319 -7.08 18.95 5.97
CA VAL A 319 -7.26 17.62 6.58
C VAL A 319 -5.90 16.94 6.71
N GLY A 320 -5.45 16.73 7.94
CA GLY A 320 -4.19 16.05 8.23
C GLY A 320 -4.27 15.24 9.51
N ASP A 321 -3.31 14.32 9.68
CA ASP A 321 -3.34 13.37 10.79
C ASP A 321 -3.27 14.10 12.15
N GLY A 322 -3.78 13.47 13.20
CA GLY A 322 -3.86 14.04 14.55
C GLY A 322 -2.51 14.62 15.00
N ASP A 323 -1.46 13.82 14.80
CA ASP A 323 -0.08 14.07 15.25
C ASP A 323 0.80 14.81 14.20
N SER A 324 0.26 15.17 13.03
CA SER A 324 1.05 15.84 11.97
C SER A 324 1.53 17.23 12.39
N LYS A 325 2.85 17.43 12.31
CA LYS A 325 3.53 18.70 12.56
C LYS A 325 3.33 19.74 11.44
N THR A 326 2.62 19.39 10.37
CA THR A 326 2.42 20.27 9.20
C THR A 326 1.49 21.45 9.49
N PHE A 327 0.37 21.24 10.18
CA PHE A 327 -0.57 22.33 10.46
C PHE A 327 0.05 23.49 11.30
N PRO A 328 0.82 23.23 12.38
CA PRO A 328 1.55 24.29 13.09
C PRO A 328 2.55 25.07 12.23
N VAL A 329 3.10 24.48 11.16
CA VAL A 329 3.99 25.20 10.22
C VAL A 329 3.18 26.10 9.29
N LEU A 330 2.06 25.61 8.75
CA LEU A 330 1.16 26.40 7.90
C LEU A 330 0.57 27.61 8.65
N SER A 331 0.07 27.37 9.87
CA SER A 331 -0.50 28.42 10.74
C SER A 331 0.51 29.52 11.09
N LYS A 332 1.78 29.17 11.38
CA LYS A 332 2.83 30.14 11.71
C LYS A 332 3.34 30.98 10.52
N ILE A 333 3.26 30.45 9.30
CA ILE A 333 3.84 31.10 8.11
C ILE A 333 2.81 31.89 7.31
N VAL A 334 1.51 31.70 7.58
CA VAL A 334 0.37 32.47 7.03
C VAL A 334 0.51 32.68 5.51
N PRO A 335 0.45 31.60 4.68
CA PRO A 335 0.69 31.70 3.25
C PRO A 335 -0.39 32.52 2.50
N TYR A 336 -1.49 32.87 3.16
CA TYR A 336 -2.61 33.62 2.59
C TYR A 336 -2.93 34.85 3.47
N PRO A 337 -2.56 36.07 3.05
CA PRO A 337 -2.94 37.29 3.76
C PRO A 337 -4.46 37.39 3.92
N GLY A 338 -4.92 37.63 5.15
CA GLY A 338 -6.35 37.76 5.46
C GLY A 338 -7.19 36.47 5.42
N LYS A 339 -6.58 35.28 5.26
CA LYS A 339 -7.31 33.99 5.31
C LYS A 339 -6.68 33.03 6.32
N GLU A 340 -7.46 32.60 7.31
CA GLU A 340 -7.08 31.55 8.25
C GLU A 340 -7.16 30.16 7.58
N ILE A 341 -6.17 29.30 7.85
CA ILE A 341 -6.24 27.88 7.50
C ILE A 341 -6.79 27.12 8.71
N LYS A 342 -7.89 26.39 8.53
CA LYS A 342 -8.56 25.64 9.61
C LYS A 342 -8.12 24.17 9.60
N LYS A 343 -7.70 23.62 10.75
CA LYS A 343 -7.40 22.18 10.89
C LYS A 343 -8.70 21.40 10.96
N ILE A 344 -8.91 20.55 9.96
CA ILE A 344 -9.91 19.48 9.94
C ILE A 344 -9.22 18.18 10.37
N GLU A 345 -9.92 17.34 11.11
CA GLU A 345 -9.41 16.09 11.68
C GLU A 345 -10.01 14.89 10.94
N ASP A 346 -9.20 13.90 10.55
CA ASP A 346 -9.69 12.72 9.82
C ASP A 346 -10.72 11.94 10.65
N LEU A 347 -11.89 11.65 10.06
CA LEU A 347 -12.99 10.92 10.73
C LEU A 347 -12.56 9.57 11.30
N ASN A 348 -11.66 8.86 10.61
CA ASN A 348 -11.17 7.55 11.03
C ASN A 348 -10.13 7.68 12.15
N HIS A 349 -9.30 8.73 12.18
CA HIS A 349 -8.44 9.07 13.31
C HIS A 349 -9.29 9.50 14.52
N PHE A 350 -10.22 10.43 14.34
CA PHE A 350 -11.05 10.95 15.43
C PHE A 350 -11.91 9.86 16.08
N SER A 351 -12.49 8.95 15.30
CA SER A 351 -13.14 7.75 15.85
C SER A 351 -12.15 6.75 16.50
N LYS A 352 -10.92 6.58 15.98
CA LYS A 352 -9.87 5.83 16.69
C LYS A 352 -9.48 6.47 18.02
N ARG A 353 -9.57 7.80 18.20
CA ARG A 353 -9.36 8.48 19.49
C ARG A 353 -10.40 8.05 20.53
N MET A 354 -11.68 7.95 20.14
CA MET A 354 -12.75 7.41 21.01
C MET A 354 -12.38 6.02 21.52
N LYS A 355 -11.99 5.10 20.62
CA LYS A 355 -11.49 3.77 21.01
C LYS A 355 -10.28 3.84 21.96
N ARG A 356 -9.21 4.55 21.58
CA ARG A 356 -7.96 4.66 22.37
C ARG A 356 -8.20 5.22 23.78
N ALA A 357 -9.13 6.16 23.92
CA ALA A 357 -9.52 6.74 25.20
C ALA A 357 -10.26 5.71 26.08
N LEU A 358 -11.28 5.03 25.52
CA LEU A 358 -12.02 3.97 26.23
C LEU A 358 -11.10 2.79 26.63
N GLU A 359 -10.17 2.38 25.76
CA GLU A 359 -9.15 1.37 26.07
C GLU A 359 -8.18 1.83 27.18
N THR A 360 -7.94 3.13 27.29
CA THR A 360 -7.08 3.71 28.33
C THR A 360 -7.78 3.78 29.68
N ILE A 361 -9.05 4.21 29.71
CA ILE A 361 -9.86 4.18 30.93
C ILE A 361 -10.06 2.75 31.41
N LYS A 362 -10.32 1.80 30.49
CA LYS A 362 -10.38 0.37 30.78
C LYS A 362 -9.09 -0.16 31.40
N ARG A 363 -7.93 0.27 30.91
CA ARG A 363 -6.61 -0.11 31.45
C ARG A 363 -6.36 0.49 32.84
N GLN A 364 -6.70 1.76 33.04
CA GLN A 364 -6.55 2.47 34.33
C GLN A 364 -7.45 1.89 35.45
N HIS A 365 -8.64 1.39 35.09
CA HIS A 365 -9.61 0.82 36.03
C HIS A 365 -9.63 -0.73 36.02
N GLY A 366 -8.78 -1.39 35.23
CA GLY A 366 -8.92 -2.82 34.92
C GLY A 366 -8.87 -3.78 36.11
N ARG A 367 -8.14 -3.41 37.19
CA ARG A 367 -8.10 -4.14 38.47
C ARG A 367 -8.87 -3.45 39.60
N LYS A 368 -9.43 -2.26 39.37
CA LYS A 368 -10.22 -1.52 40.37
C LYS A 368 -11.66 -1.99 40.33
N LYS A 369 -12.27 -2.17 41.50
CA LYS A 369 -13.74 -2.25 41.62
C LYS A 369 -14.31 -0.84 41.45
N LEU A 370 -15.43 -0.75 40.74
CA LEU A 370 -16.26 0.46 40.69
C LEU A 370 -17.24 0.45 41.87
N SER A 371 -18.13 1.45 41.97
CA SER A 371 -19.11 1.57 43.07
C SER A 371 -20.10 0.40 43.17
N ASP A 372 -20.26 -0.41 42.11
CA ASP A 372 -21.05 -1.65 42.12
C ASP A 372 -20.23 -2.91 42.50
N GLY A 373 -19.02 -2.73 43.04
CA GLY A 373 -18.14 -3.81 43.48
C GLY A 373 -17.53 -4.66 42.34
N LYS A 374 -17.84 -4.35 41.08
CA LYS A 374 -17.39 -5.08 39.88
C LYS A 374 -16.31 -4.27 39.15
N THR A 375 -15.44 -4.94 38.38
CA THR A 375 -14.43 -4.23 37.58
C THR A 375 -15.06 -3.51 36.38
N ILE A 376 -14.31 -2.66 35.67
CA ILE A 376 -14.84 -1.93 34.49
C ILE A 376 -15.11 -2.85 33.28
N GLY A 377 -14.47 -4.02 33.20
CA GLY A 377 -14.65 -5.01 32.14
C GLY A 377 -15.62 -6.14 32.52
N GLY A 378 -15.91 -7.02 31.56
CA GLY A 378 -16.80 -8.18 31.71
C GLY A 378 -17.85 -8.29 30.61
N LYS A 379 -18.72 -9.31 30.69
CA LYS A 379 -19.99 -9.36 29.92
C LYS A 379 -20.84 -8.15 30.32
N ASN A 380 -21.55 -7.54 29.36
CA ASN A 380 -22.43 -6.38 29.51
C ASN A 380 -21.80 -5.16 30.23
N ARG A 381 -20.47 -4.97 30.09
CA ARG A 381 -19.69 -3.84 30.64
C ARG A 381 -18.77 -3.27 29.56
N LEU A 382 -17.63 -2.65 29.90
CA LEU A 382 -16.67 -2.11 28.92
C LEU A 382 -15.84 -3.24 28.26
N SER A 383 -16.52 -4.16 27.58
CA SER A 383 -15.94 -5.24 26.78
C SER A 383 -15.21 -4.70 25.55
N VAL A 384 -14.39 -5.54 24.88
CA VAL A 384 -13.75 -5.11 23.61
C VAL A 384 -14.81 -4.89 22.53
N HIS A 385 -15.87 -5.72 22.52
CA HIS A 385 -17.02 -5.57 21.65
C HIS A 385 -17.70 -4.20 21.86
N ASN A 386 -18.01 -3.81 23.10
CA ASN A 386 -18.69 -2.54 23.38
C ASN A 386 -17.82 -1.30 23.07
N ILE A 387 -16.50 -1.37 23.26
CA ILE A 387 -15.58 -0.31 22.80
C ILE A 387 -15.65 -0.16 21.27
N LEU A 388 -15.71 -1.27 20.52
CA LEU A 388 -15.83 -1.25 19.07
C LEU A 388 -17.22 -0.77 18.62
N ARG A 389 -18.32 -1.25 19.23
CA ARG A 389 -19.70 -0.80 18.97
C ARG A 389 -19.77 0.72 19.14
N LEU A 390 -19.29 1.26 20.27
CA LEU A 390 -19.22 2.72 20.53
C LEU A 390 -18.38 3.48 19.50
N GLN A 391 -17.18 3.00 19.13
CA GLN A 391 -16.38 3.62 18.07
C GLN A 391 -17.13 3.69 16.73
N MET A 392 -17.78 2.58 16.36
CA MET A 392 -18.39 2.42 15.03
C MET A 392 -19.71 3.21 14.92
N THR A 393 -20.51 3.25 15.98
CA THR A 393 -21.67 4.16 16.07
C THR A 393 -21.22 5.62 16.00
N PHE A 394 -20.18 6.02 16.75
CA PHE A 394 -19.66 7.39 16.70
C PHE A 394 -19.15 7.78 15.30
N ALA A 395 -18.43 6.89 14.61
CA ALA A 395 -18.02 7.09 13.22
C ALA A 395 -19.22 7.16 12.24
N SER A 396 -20.29 6.42 12.50
CA SER A 396 -21.53 6.43 11.72
C SER A 396 -22.28 7.75 11.90
N THR A 397 -22.44 8.22 13.15
CA THR A 397 -23.05 9.52 13.48
C THR A 397 -22.34 10.67 12.76
N ILE A 398 -21.00 10.71 12.77
CA ILE A 398 -20.24 11.75 12.05
C ILE A 398 -20.57 11.77 10.55
N ARG A 399 -20.74 10.61 9.90
CA ARG A 399 -21.14 10.55 8.47
C ARG A 399 -22.58 10.96 8.23
N LYS A 400 -23.50 10.57 9.13
CA LYS A 400 -24.93 10.92 9.03
C LYS A 400 -25.18 12.41 9.27
N SER A 401 -24.40 13.04 10.15
CA SER A 401 -24.52 14.46 10.51
C SER A 401 -23.56 15.38 9.74
N LYS A 402 -23.17 15.00 8.51
CA LYS A 402 -22.20 15.77 7.72
C LYS A 402 -22.69 17.19 7.48
N HIS A 403 -21.83 18.17 7.77
CA HIS A 403 -22.08 19.62 7.73
C HIS A 403 -23.10 20.18 8.74
N ASP A 404 -23.73 19.37 9.61
CA ASP A 404 -24.59 19.84 10.71
C ASP A 404 -23.98 19.56 12.09
N LEU A 405 -23.41 20.61 12.70
CA LEU A 405 -22.79 20.55 14.03
C LEU A 405 -23.81 20.32 15.15
N ASN A 406 -25.07 20.72 15.00
CA ASN A 406 -26.10 20.56 16.02
C ASN A 406 -26.65 19.12 16.01
N LEU A 407 -26.93 18.58 14.82
CA LEU A 407 -27.29 17.16 14.67
C LEU A 407 -26.13 16.26 15.10
N LEU A 408 -24.89 16.63 14.77
CA LEU A 408 -23.70 15.89 15.21
C LEU A 408 -23.53 15.93 16.73
N PHE A 409 -23.73 17.08 17.36
CA PHE A 409 -23.67 17.21 18.82
C PHE A 409 -24.75 16.35 19.51
N LYS A 410 -26.01 16.48 19.09
CA LYS A 410 -27.13 15.67 19.62
C LYS A 410 -26.86 14.17 19.43
N GLY A 411 -26.64 13.74 18.19
CA GLY A 411 -26.41 12.34 17.86
C GLY A 411 -25.18 11.72 18.53
N SER A 412 -24.15 12.53 18.81
CA SER A 412 -22.97 12.05 19.56
C SER A 412 -23.27 11.82 21.04
N TRP A 413 -24.07 12.71 21.66
CA TRP A 413 -24.53 12.54 23.03
C TRP A 413 -25.61 11.48 23.18
N ALA A 414 -26.43 11.26 22.15
CA ALA A 414 -27.41 10.18 22.11
C ALA A 414 -26.76 8.80 22.29
N ILE A 415 -25.53 8.59 21.80
CA ILE A 415 -24.78 7.34 22.02
C ILE A 415 -24.53 7.08 23.51
N PHE A 416 -24.25 8.13 24.29
CA PHE A 416 -24.06 8.02 25.74
C PHE A 416 -25.40 7.81 26.46
N TRP A 417 -26.38 8.66 26.18
CA TRP A 417 -27.67 8.67 26.88
C TRP A 417 -28.51 7.42 26.58
N HIS A 418 -28.52 6.94 25.35
CA HIS A 418 -29.13 5.66 24.99
C HIS A 418 -28.48 4.45 25.69
N LYS A 419 -27.21 4.53 26.09
CA LYS A 419 -26.56 3.51 26.93
C LYS A 419 -26.79 3.73 28.44
N TYR A 420 -27.25 4.91 28.85
CA TYR A 420 -27.60 5.30 30.23
C TYR A 420 -29.07 5.01 30.58
N SER A 421 -29.95 5.05 29.58
CA SER A 421 -31.38 4.78 29.72
C SER A 421 -31.68 3.45 30.42
N THR A 422 -32.65 3.48 31.34
CA THR A 422 -33.27 2.31 31.96
C THR A 422 -34.79 2.42 31.87
N ASN A 423 -35.54 1.34 32.09
CA ASN A 423 -37.01 1.34 32.04
C ASN A 423 -37.62 2.43 32.95
N ASP A 424 -37.03 2.60 34.14
CA ASP A 424 -37.46 3.60 35.13
C ASP A 424 -36.93 5.02 34.88
N ASP A 425 -36.00 5.19 33.91
CA ASP A 425 -35.25 6.44 33.70
C ASP A 425 -34.82 6.60 32.20
N PRO A 426 -35.76 6.66 31.25
CA PRO A 426 -35.48 6.65 29.82
C PRO A 426 -34.95 7.99 29.29
N HIS A 427 -33.75 7.99 28.70
CA HIS A 427 -33.03 9.18 28.22
C HIS A 427 -32.84 9.17 26.69
N HIS A 428 -33.90 9.47 25.92
CA HIS A 428 -33.87 9.38 24.44
C HIS A 428 -34.10 10.72 23.70
N ASP A 429 -34.04 11.87 24.38
CA ASP A 429 -34.30 13.22 23.81
C ASP A 429 -33.43 13.62 22.60
N TYR A 430 -32.27 12.97 22.44
CA TYR A 430 -31.34 13.20 21.33
C TYR A 430 -31.32 12.05 20.30
N CYS A 431 -32.11 11.01 20.50
CA CYS A 431 -32.25 9.88 19.59
C CYS A 431 -33.11 10.25 18.35
N SER A 432 -33.08 9.41 17.32
CA SER A 432 -34.07 9.45 16.24
C SER A 432 -34.73 8.09 16.08
N ILE A 433 -35.99 8.09 15.62
CA ILE A 433 -36.81 6.89 15.48
C ILE A 433 -36.25 5.86 14.48
N ASP A 434 -35.37 6.29 13.57
CA ASP A 434 -34.74 5.44 12.56
C ASP A 434 -33.85 4.34 13.16
N TRP A 435 -33.34 4.54 14.38
CA TRP A 435 -32.39 3.63 15.02
C TRP A 435 -32.67 3.34 16.50
N CYS A 436 -33.50 4.15 17.17
CA CYS A 436 -33.80 3.98 18.60
C CYS A 436 -35.04 3.10 18.80
N GLY A 437 -34.85 1.89 19.32
CA GLY A 437 -35.94 0.94 19.58
C GLY A 437 -37.05 1.51 20.47
N TYR A 438 -36.71 2.24 21.54
CA TYR A 438 -37.68 2.92 22.40
C TYR A 438 -38.57 3.91 21.63
N LEU A 439 -38.01 4.70 20.71
CA LEU A 439 -38.81 5.64 19.91
C LEU A 439 -39.67 4.92 18.86
N LYS A 440 -39.24 3.75 18.35
CA LYS A 440 -40.10 2.87 17.54
C LYS A 440 -41.26 2.34 18.39
N SER A 441 -40.98 1.77 19.56
CA SER A 441 -42.00 1.13 20.40
C SER A 441 -43.02 2.11 20.97
N VAL A 442 -42.62 3.35 21.30
CA VAL A 442 -43.54 4.43 21.67
C VAL A 442 -44.46 4.83 20.51
N ARG A 443 -44.00 4.79 19.25
CA ARG A 443 -44.84 4.99 18.05
C ARG A 443 -45.79 3.81 17.83
N ASP A 444 -45.25 2.59 17.86
CA ASP A 444 -45.93 1.35 17.48
C ASP A 444 -46.78 0.76 18.61
N LYS A 445 -46.66 1.32 19.82
CA LYS A 445 -47.31 0.91 21.08
C LYS A 445 -46.95 -0.51 21.53
N THR A 446 -45.71 -0.93 21.26
CA THR A 446 -45.16 -2.21 21.72
C THR A 446 -44.41 -2.06 23.05
N PRO A 447 -44.24 -3.14 23.84
CA PRO A 447 -43.31 -3.14 24.96
C PRO A 447 -41.86 -2.98 24.48
N TYR A 448 -40.98 -2.51 25.36
CA TYR A 448 -39.54 -2.38 25.09
C TYR A 448 -38.74 -2.40 26.38
N ASP A 449 -37.67 -3.19 26.42
CA ASP A 449 -36.76 -3.28 27.56
C ASP A 449 -35.41 -2.61 27.25
N HIS A 450 -34.80 -2.04 28.29
CA HIS A 450 -33.48 -1.43 28.23
C HIS A 450 -32.34 -2.38 28.65
N THR A 451 -32.63 -3.56 29.23
CA THR A 451 -31.58 -4.44 29.75
C THR A 451 -30.61 -4.97 28.68
N SER A 452 -31.08 -5.26 27.46
CA SER A 452 -30.25 -5.80 26.37
C SER A 452 -29.18 -4.80 25.90
N HIS A 453 -29.45 -3.50 25.95
CA HIS A 453 -28.56 -2.47 25.42
C HIS A 453 -27.88 -1.56 26.47
N ALA A 454 -28.40 -1.43 27.70
CA ALA A 454 -27.82 -0.52 28.71
C ALA A 454 -26.39 -0.91 29.15
N LEU A 455 -25.65 0.07 29.71
CA LEU A 455 -24.41 -0.17 30.44
C LEU A 455 -24.57 0.25 31.91
N PRO A 456 -23.99 -0.47 32.89
CA PRO A 456 -24.11 -0.11 34.30
C PRO A 456 -23.61 1.32 34.57
N ARG A 457 -24.39 2.13 35.31
CA ARG A 457 -24.07 3.54 35.60
C ARG A 457 -22.60 3.79 36.02
N PRO A 458 -21.97 2.99 36.90
CA PRO A 458 -20.56 3.18 37.26
C PRO A 458 -19.57 3.05 36.09
N VAL A 459 -19.89 2.24 35.07
CA VAL A 459 -19.10 2.12 33.84
C VAL A 459 -19.29 3.36 32.96
N LEU A 460 -20.51 3.89 32.89
CA LEU A 460 -20.83 5.10 32.15
C LEU A 460 -20.19 6.35 32.77
N ASP A 461 -20.28 6.52 34.08
CA ASP A 461 -19.63 7.62 34.80
C ASP A 461 -18.12 7.59 34.60
N ALA A 462 -17.51 6.40 34.60
CA ALA A 462 -16.08 6.23 34.30
C ALA A 462 -15.70 6.61 32.86
N ILE A 463 -16.58 6.47 31.85
CA ILE A 463 -16.29 6.84 30.45
C ILE A 463 -16.84 8.21 30.02
N LYS A 464 -17.72 8.84 30.82
CA LYS A 464 -18.29 10.17 30.58
C LYS A 464 -17.23 11.25 30.29
N PRO A 465 -16.02 11.25 30.89
CA PRO A 465 -14.94 12.17 30.50
C PRO A 465 -14.49 12.07 29.03
N VAL A 466 -14.62 10.90 28.39
CA VAL A 466 -14.32 10.75 26.94
C VAL A 466 -15.36 11.48 26.10
N PHE A 467 -16.64 11.35 26.47
CA PHE A 467 -17.74 12.06 25.84
C PHE A 467 -17.65 13.56 26.11
N ASN A 468 -17.25 14.01 27.30
CA ASN A 468 -16.97 15.44 27.54
C ASN A 468 -15.88 15.99 26.60
N ASN A 469 -14.81 15.23 26.32
CA ASN A 469 -13.66 15.68 25.52
C ASN A 469 -13.91 15.63 23.99
N LEU A 470 -14.45 14.52 23.49
CA LEU A 470 -14.67 14.31 22.06
C LEU A 470 -16.06 14.77 21.61
N CYS A 471 -17.04 14.73 22.53
CA CYS A 471 -18.42 15.20 22.37
C CYS A 471 -18.59 16.73 22.25
N SER A 472 -17.54 17.49 22.59
CA SER A 472 -17.60 18.96 22.71
C SER A 472 -17.81 19.63 21.35
N ARG A 473 -18.41 20.83 21.33
CA ARG A 473 -18.66 21.56 20.06
C ARG A 473 -17.34 21.92 19.36
N GLU A 474 -16.31 22.22 20.11
CA GLU A 474 -14.96 22.56 19.65
C GLU A 474 -14.26 21.34 19.03
N SER A 475 -14.48 20.15 19.60
CA SER A 475 -14.01 18.88 19.03
C SER A 475 -14.79 18.47 17.78
N LEU A 476 -16.13 18.53 17.83
CA LEU A 476 -16.99 18.15 16.71
C LEU A 476 -16.87 19.10 15.51
N THR A 477 -16.60 20.39 15.72
CA THR A 477 -16.35 21.37 14.64
C THR A 477 -15.18 20.97 13.74
N ARG A 478 -14.18 20.24 14.25
CA ARG A 478 -13.05 19.76 13.44
C ARG A 478 -13.37 18.52 12.59
N VAL A 479 -14.50 17.85 12.83
CA VAL A 479 -14.86 16.59 12.15
C VAL A 479 -16.23 16.64 11.44
N VAL A 480 -17.00 17.72 11.60
CA VAL A 480 -18.36 17.88 11.06
C VAL A 480 -18.43 17.77 9.52
N ASP A 481 -17.36 18.11 8.80
CA ASP A 481 -17.27 17.90 7.35
C ASP A 481 -17.09 16.41 6.96
N ALA A 482 -16.96 15.50 7.92
CA ALA A 482 -16.79 14.05 7.78
C ALA A 482 -15.61 13.60 6.88
N SER A 483 -14.64 14.48 6.67
CA SER A 483 -13.53 14.32 5.73
C SER A 483 -12.59 13.15 6.08
N THR A 484 -11.94 12.57 5.07
CA THR A 484 -11.00 11.46 5.26
C THR A 484 -9.73 11.58 4.40
N GLN A 485 -8.59 11.17 4.96
CA GLN A 485 -7.30 11.03 4.26
C GLN A 485 -7.17 9.70 3.49
N ASN A 486 -8.16 8.80 3.55
CA ASN A 486 -8.15 7.51 2.87
C ASN A 486 -7.82 7.56 1.36
N PRO A 487 -8.13 8.63 0.59
CA PRO A 487 -7.68 8.75 -0.80
C PRO A 487 -6.15 8.74 -0.96
N ASN A 488 -5.40 9.29 0.01
CA ASN A 488 -3.94 9.37 -0.03
C ASN A 488 -3.33 7.96 -0.07
N GLU A 489 -3.82 7.03 0.75
CA GLU A 489 -3.36 5.62 0.76
C GLU A 489 -3.61 4.91 -0.59
N GLY A 490 -4.69 5.28 -1.30
CA GLY A 490 -4.95 4.82 -2.65
C GLY A 490 -3.93 5.35 -3.66
N PHE A 491 -3.66 6.66 -3.61
CA PHE A 491 -2.63 7.31 -4.44
C PHE A 491 -1.22 6.76 -4.15
N HIS A 492 -0.85 6.65 -2.87
CA HIS A 492 0.43 6.08 -2.43
C HIS A 492 0.62 4.64 -2.90
N SER A 493 -0.45 3.85 -2.91
CA SER A 493 -0.42 2.47 -3.44
C SER A 493 -0.06 2.41 -4.93
N LEU A 494 -0.49 3.39 -5.74
CA LEU A 494 -0.07 3.52 -7.14
C LEU A 494 1.40 3.94 -7.25
N VAL A 495 1.87 4.89 -6.43
CA VAL A 495 3.30 5.27 -6.40
C VAL A 495 4.18 4.07 -6.04
N TRP A 496 3.79 3.28 -5.03
CA TRP A 496 4.57 2.13 -4.57
C TRP A 496 4.44 0.89 -5.46
N LEU A 497 3.48 0.85 -6.39
CA LEU A 497 3.46 -0.12 -7.49
C LEU A 497 4.61 0.14 -8.47
N MET A 498 4.83 1.41 -8.82
CA MET A 498 5.83 1.85 -9.82
C MET A 498 7.22 2.15 -9.22
N SER A 499 7.30 2.49 -7.93
CA SER A 499 8.55 2.59 -7.17
C SER A 499 8.46 1.81 -5.84
N PRO A 500 8.57 0.47 -5.85
CA PRO A 500 8.36 -0.37 -4.67
C PRO A 500 9.36 -0.14 -3.53
N LYS A 501 8.86 -0.06 -2.28
CA LYS A 501 9.63 0.31 -1.07
C LYS A 501 10.86 -0.56 -0.74
N TYR A 502 10.99 -1.73 -1.36
CA TYR A 502 12.10 -2.66 -1.18
C TYR A 502 13.19 -2.55 -2.27
N LYS A 503 13.03 -1.67 -3.27
CA LYS A 503 14.03 -1.38 -4.30
C LYS A 503 14.55 0.04 -4.09
N ALA A 504 15.84 0.28 -4.28
CA ALA A 504 16.37 1.65 -4.34
C ALA A 504 16.00 2.32 -5.66
N SER A 505 15.52 3.55 -5.60
CA SER A 505 15.21 4.41 -6.77
C SER A 505 16.10 5.65 -6.78
N SER A 506 16.38 6.20 -7.97
CA SER A 506 16.88 7.57 -8.11
C SER A 506 15.74 8.57 -7.91
N GLY A 507 16.07 9.86 -7.74
CA GLY A 507 15.07 10.93 -7.72
C GLY A 507 14.25 10.94 -9.01
N THR A 508 14.92 10.81 -10.16
CA THR A 508 14.32 10.70 -11.49
C THR A 508 13.31 9.55 -11.58
N THR A 509 13.68 8.33 -11.15
CA THR A 509 12.75 7.18 -11.11
C THR A 509 11.54 7.47 -10.20
N PHE A 510 11.80 7.94 -8.98
CA PHE A 510 10.74 8.14 -7.98
C PHE A 510 9.76 9.22 -8.45
N GLU A 511 10.24 10.27 -9.10
CA GLU A 511 9.41 11.33 -9.66
C GLU A 511 8.62 10.88 -10.90
N ILE A 512 9.18 10.04 -11.79
CA ILE A 512 8.41 9.38 -12.86
C ILE A 512 7.24 8.58 -12.27
N ALA A 513 7.49 7.77 -11.24
CA ALA A 513 6.46 6.98 -10.57
C ALA A 513 5.37 7.86 -9.92
N CYS A 514 5.74 9.02 -9.36
CA CYS A 514 4.79 10.01 -8.84
C CYS A 514 3.93 10.62 -9.96
N CYS A 515 4.55 11.07 -11.07
CA CYS A 515 3.85 11.65 -12.22
C CYS A 515 2.85 10.66 -12.84
N LEU A 516 3.28 9.42 -13.08
CA LEU A 516 2.40 8.36 -13.61
C LEU A 516 1.27 8.03 -12.64
N ALA A 517 1.54 7.99 -11.33
CA ALA A 517 0.51 7.73 -10.32
C ALA A 517 -0.58 8.81 -10.30
N ILE A 518 -0.23 10.09 -10.49
CA ILE A 518 -1.19 11.20 -10.56
C ILE A 518 -2.09 11.06 -11.78
N ILE A 519 -1.52 10.81 -12.95
CA ILE A 519 -2.28 10.64 -14.20
C ILE A 519 -3.28 9.48 -14.06
N ILE A 520 -2.82 8.33 -13.53
CA ILE A 520 -3.70 7.17 -13.27
C ILE A 520 -4.79 7.50 -12.25
N PHE A 521 -4.45 8.19 -11.15
CA PHE A 521 -5.40 8.51 -10.08
C PHE A 521 -6.48 9.50 -10.54
N ASN A 522 -6.07 10.61 -11.18
CA ASN A 522 -6.94 11.71 -11.59
C ASN A 522 -7.76 11.43 -12.86
N ASP A 523 -7.16 10.76 -13.85
CA ASP A 523 -7.72 10.65 -15.21
C ASP A 523 -7.82 9.20 -15.72
N GLY A 524 -7.15 8.25 -15.08
CA GLY A 524 -7.22 6.82 -15.37
C GLY A 524 -6.05 6.25 -16.17
N TYR A 525 -6.05 4.93 -16.31
CA TYR A 525 -5.08 4.22 -17.14
C TYR A 525 -5.22 4.61 -18.61
N PHE A 526 -6.44 4.89 -19.10
CA PHE A 526 -6.69 5.31 -20.48
C PHE A 526 -6.01 6.65 -20.85
N ALA A 527 -5.76 7.52 -19.86
CA ALA A 527 -5.01 8.77 -20.04
C ALA A 527 -3.51 8.54 -20.28
N LEU A 528 -2.96 7.37 -19.88
CA LEU A 528 -1.60 6.98 -20.27
C LEU A 528 -1.46 6.76 -21.78
N GLY A 529 -2.56 6.56 -22.51
CA GLY A 529 -2.51 6.43 -23.96
C GLY A 529 -1.90 7.66 -24.65
N ASP A 530 -2.09 8.86 -24.11
CA ASP A 530 -1.53 10.08 -24.71
C ASP A 530 -0.01 10.18 -24.53
N ILE A 531 0.54 9.54 -23.49
CA ILE A 531 1.99 9.32 -23.35
C ILE A 531 2.49 8.44 -24.50
N PHE A 532 1.78 7.37 -24.87
CA PHE A 532 2.15 6.53 -26.01
C PHE A 532 1.99 7.27 -27.36
N ASN A 533 0.92 8.06 -27.55
CA ASN A 533 0.79 8.92 -28.75
C ASN A 533 2.01 9.84 -28.91
N VAL A 534 2.47 10.50 -27.85
CA VAL A 534 3.63 11.42 -27.91
C VAL A 534 4.97 10.68 -28.03
N MET A 535 5.17 9.62 -27.25
CA MET A 535 6.48 8.93 -27.15
C MET A 535 6.72 7.89 -28.24
N CYS A 536 5.67 7.35 -28.84
CA CYS A 536 5.72 6.32 -29.88
C CYS A 536 5.15 6.79 -31.24
N GLY A 537 4.40 7.89 -31.26
CA GLY A 537 3.63 8.34 -32.43
C GLY A 537 2.21 7.75 -32.52
N TYR A 538 1.90 6.71 -31.74
CA TYR A 538 0.57 6.07 -31.70
C TYR A 538 0.35 5.27 -30.41
N ARG A 539 -0.91 5.19 -29.95
CA ARG A 539 -1.34 4.35 -28.81
C ARG A 539 -1.13 2.87 -29.06
N GLY A 540 -1.64 2.32 -30.16
CA GLY A 540 -1.52 0.91 -30.54
C GLY A 540 -2.54 0.00 -29.85
N TYR A 541 -3.13 -0.92 -30.61
CA TYR A 541 -4.34 -1.67 -30.22
C TYR A 541 -4.25 -2.36 -28.84
N TYR A 542 -3.21 -3.17 -28.60
CA TYR A 542 -3.06 -3.91 -27.35
C TYR A 542 -2.81 -3.02 -26.13
N THR A 543 -2.23 -1.83 -26.32
CA THR A 543 -2.06 -0.85 -25.25
C THR A 543 -3.43 -0.32 -24.81
N ASP A 544 -4.31 0.03 -25.75
CA ASP A 544 -5.64 0.55 -25.42
C ASP A 544 -6.53 -0.50 -24.75
N GLN A 545 -6.53 -1.74 -25.25
CA GLN A 545 -7.26 -2.85 -24.61
C GLN A 545 -6.78 -3.07 -23.16
N ALA A 546 -5.47 -3.01 -22.90
CA ALA A 546 -4.92 -3.13 -21.56
C ALA A 546 -5.34 -1.96 -20.65
N MET A 547 -5.28 -0.71 -21.13
CA MET A 547 -5.66 0.45 -20.31
C MET A 547 -7.15 0.47 -19.97
N VAL A 548 -8.03 0.15 -20.94
CA VAL A 548 -9.48 0.01 -20.70
C VAL A 548 -9.76 -1.11 -19.68
N HIS A 549 -9.06 -2.24 -19.77
CA HIS A 549 -9.18 -3.33 -18.80
C HIS A 549 -8.75 -2.91 -17.38
N PHE A 550 -7.66 -2.13 -17.23
CA PHE A 550 -7.22 -1.65 -15.93
C PHE A 550 -8.18 -0.63 -15.31
N ASP A 551 -8.76 0.29 -16.09
CA ASP A 551 -9.78 1.21 -15.59
C ASP A 551 -11.08 0.49 -15.19
N ASN A 552 -11.55 -0.47 -15.98
CA ASN A 552 -12.69 -1.31 -15.62
C ASN A 552 -12.46 -2.09 -14.32
N ASN A 553 -11.25 -2.63 -14.11
CA ASN A 553 -10.88 -3.30 -12.86
C ASN A 553 -10.83 -2.33 -11.66
N ARG A 554 -10.38 -1.08 -11.84
CA ARG A 554 -10.41 -0.04 -10.82
C ARG A 554 -11.85 0.27 -10.40
N LEU A 555 -12.70 0.65 -11.34
CA LEU A 555 -14.11 0.99 -11.11
C LEU A 555 -14.87 -0.18 -10.46
N HIS A 556 -14.60 -1.42 -10.90
CA HIS A 556 -15.20 -2.60 -10.28
C HIS A 556 -14.70 -2.84 -8.84
N THR A 557 -13.43 -2.53 -8.56
CA THR A 557 -12.85 -2.65 -7.21
C THR A 557 -13.44 -1.60 -6.26
N GLU A 558 -13.57 -0.35 -6.71
CA GLU A 558 -14.24 0.72 -5.98
C GLU A 558 -15.70 0.38 -5.68
N SER A 559 -16.46 -0.11 -6.68
CA SER A 559 -17.82 -0.61 -6.49
C SER A 559 -17.89 -1.78 -5.50
N LYS A 560 -16.96 -2.74 -5.58
CA LYS A 560 -16.83 -3.85 -4.61
C LYS A 560 -16.50 -3.37 -3.19
N GLU A 561 -15.71 -2.31 -3.04
CA GLU A 561 -15.38 -1.75 -1.73
C GLU A 561 -16.51 -0.90 -1.15
N ASN A 562 -17.16 -0.06 -1.95
CA ASN A 562 -18.32 0.71 -1.55
C ASN A 562 -19.49 -0.21 -1.16
N ASN A 563 -19.69 -1.32 -1.88
CA ASN A 563 -20.62 -2.37 -1.46
C ASN A 563 -20.18 -3.11 -0.18
N ARG A 564 -18.88 -3.20 0.14
CA ARG A 564 -18.43 -3.69 1.47
C ARG A 564 -18.62 -2.66 2.58
N LYS A 565 -18.47 -1.36 2.31
CA LYS A 565 -18.77 -0.28 3.26
C LYS A 565 -20.26 -0.30 3.59
N ARG A 566 -21.13 -0.25 2.56
CA ARG A 566 -22.59 -0.38 2.70
C ARG A 566 -23.01 -1.70 3.35
N ARG A 567 -22.36 -2.84 3.08
CA ARG A 567 -22.64 -4.11 3.79
C ARG A 567 -22.14 -4.16 5.23
N LYS A 568 -21.11 -3.40 5.61
CA LYS A 568 -20.76 -3.20 7.02
C LYS A 568 -21.78 -2.28 7.70
N GLU A 569 -22.19 -1.21 7.03
CA GLU A 569 -23.17 -0.25 7.55
C GLU A 569 -24.57 -0.88 7.69
N ALA A 570 -25.00 -1.70 6.73
CA ALA A 570 -26.19 -2.54 6.85
C ALA A 570 -26.00 -3.72 7.81
N GLY A 571 -24.79 -4.31 7.87
CA GLY A 571 -24.43 -5.30 8.89
C GLY A 571 -24.36 -4.71 10.31
N HIS A 572 -24.28 -3.39 10.47
CA HIS A 572 -24.45 -2.71 11.75
C HIS A 572 -25.92 -2.49 12.09
N VAL A 573 -26.82 -2.37 11.10
CA VAL A 573 -28.26 -2.48 11.33
C VAL A 573 -28.61 -3.92 11.70
N LEU A 574 -28.06 -4.92 11.00
CA LEU A 574 -28.20 -6.33 11.44
C LEU A 574 -27.65 -6.54 12.85
N ILE A 575 -26.46 -6.03 13.21
CA ILE A 575 -25.97 -6.09 14.62
C ILE A 575 -26.79 -5.19 15.59
N GLN A 576 -27.84 -4.49 15.15
CA GLN A 576 -28.88 -3.86 15.99
C GLN A 576 -30.24 -4.59 15.93
N ASN A 577 -30.38 -5.57 15.03
CA ASN A 577 -31.56 -6.42 14.78
C ASN A 577 -31.31 -7.89 15.16
N ASP A 578 -30.07 -8.35 15.23
CA ASP A 578 -29.64 -9.59 15.89
C ASP A 578 -29.90 -9.44 17.41
N ASP A 579 -29.73 -8.21 17.93
CA ASP A 579 -30.21 -7.78 19.25
C ASP A 579 -31.77 -7.81 19.33
N GLU A 580 -32.51 -7.73 18.20
CA GLU A 580 -33.98 -7.88 18.13
C GLU A 580 -34.42 -9.37 17.97
N GLU A 581 -33.54 -10.28 17.52
CA GLU A 581 -33.83 -11.74 17.41
C GLU A 581 -33.43 -12.53 18.69
N GLU A 582 -32.28 -12.25 19.33
CA GLU A 582 -31.97 -12.82 20.67
C GLU A 582 -33.00 -12.39 21.73
N ASP A 583 -33.61 -11.19 21.59
CA ASP A 583 -34.68 -10.69 22.48
C ASP A 583 -36.05 -11.39 22.25
N ASN A 584 -36.23 -12.22 21.21
CA ASN A 584 -37.47 -13.00 20.98
C ASN A 584 -37.40 -14.44 21.52
N ASP A 585 -36.31 -15.17 21.27
CA ASP A 585 -36.15 -16.56 21.74
C ASP A 585 -36.10 -16.66 23.27
N ALA A 586 -35.77 -15.57 23.97
CA ALA A 586 -35.78 -15.48 25.43
C ALA A 586 -37.18 -15.45 26.09
N VAL A 587 -38.26 -15.48 25.30
CA VAL A 587 -39.66 -15.35 25.79
C VAL A 587 -40.43 -16.68 25.78
N ILE A 588 -39.89 -17.74 25.16
CA ILE A 588 -40.53 -19.07 25.06
C ILE A 588 -39.78 -20.12 25.89
N ASP A 589 -39.71 -19.90 27.20
CA ASP A 589 -39.36 -20.96 28.16
C ASP A 589 -40.03 -20.67 29.51
N GLY A 590 -41.32 -21.01 29.63
CA GLY A 590 -42.19 -20.49 30.70
C GLY A 590 -43.54 -21.17 30.93
N ALA A 591 -43.78 -22.36 30.35
CA ALA A 591 -44.95 -23.19 30.64
C ALA A 591 -44.70 -24.66 30.24
N ASP A 592 -44.29 -25.50 31.18
CA ASP A 592 -45.16 -26.52 31.79
C ASP A 592 -44.37 -27.47 32.71
N GLN A 593 -45.03 -27.96 33.77
CA GLN A 593 -44.55 -29.08 34.58
C GLN A 593 -45.27 -30.36 34.15
N ILE A 594 -44.57 -31.49 34.16
CA ILE A 594 -45.09 -32.82 34.55
C ILE A 594 -43.90 -33.76 34.73
N ASP A 595 -44.04 -34.71 35.66
CA ASP A 595 -43.03 -35.72 36.01
C ASP A 595 -42.93 -36.84 34.95
N ASP A 596 -41.77 -37.51 34.85
CA ASP A 596 -41.65 -38.95 35.16
C ASP A 596 -40.28 -39.57 34.75
N ASP A 597 -39.57 -40.04 35.78
CA ASP A 597 -38.95 -41.37 35.93
C ASP A 597 -37.74 -41.92 35.11
N TYR A 598 -36.98 -42.75 35.84
CA TYR A 598 -36.13 -43.89 35.46
C TYR A 598 -34.68 -43.77 34.86
N ASN A 599 -33.79 -44.48 35.58
CA ASN A 599 -32.44 -45.03 35.28
C ASN A 599 -31.30 -44.11 34.79
N ASP A 600 -30.12 -44.05 35.43
CA ASP A 600 -29.23 -45.06 36.05
C ASP A 600 -28.26 -45.76 35.07
N THR A 601 -26.96 -45.45 35.17
CA THR A 601 -25.94 -46.44 35.60
C THR A 601 -24.51 -45.87 35.69
N ASN A 602 -23.81 -46.30 36.75
CA ASN A 602 -22.36 -46.55 36.84
C ASN A 602 -21.34 -45.39 36.94
N PRO A 603 -20.17 -45.63 37.60
CA PRO A 603 -19.73 -44.67 38.63
C PRO A 603 -18.19 -44.41 38.71
N VAL A 604 -17.78 -43.61 39.72
CA VAL A 604 -16.70 -43.84 40.74
C VAL A 604 -15.48 -44.71 40.32
N THR A 605 -14.20 -44.32 40.52
CA THR A 605 -13.55 -43.78 41.74
C THR A 605 -12.28 -42.91 41.48
N GLU A 606 -11.89 -42.10 42.48
CA GLU A 606 -10.55 -41.91 43.13
C GLU A 606 -9.20 -42.22 42.40
N ALA A 607 -8.04 -41.61 42.72
CA ALA A 607 -7.68 -40.53 43.67
C ALA A 607 -6.29 -39.89 43.37
N THR A 608 -5.94 -38.87 44.17
CA THR A 608 -4.71 -38.04 44.26
C THR A 608 -3.60 -38.68 45.16
N PRO A 609 -2.47 -38.01 45.58
CA PRO A 609 -1.73 -36.79 45.16
C PRO A 609 -0.16 -36.98 45.08
N GLU A 610 0.63 -35.89 45.17
CA GLU A 610 2.04 -35.79 45.68
C GLU A 610 3.23 -36.30 44.79
N ASN A 611 4.48 -35.79 44.88
CA ASN A 611 5.03 -34.50 45.40
C ASN A 611 6.45 -34.19 44.82
N ASN A 612 6.88 -32.92 44.99
CA ASN A 612 8.27 -32.40 45.14
C ASN A 612 9.39 -32.52 44.06
N ASP A 613 10.00 -31.34 43.79
CA ASP A 613 11.46 -31.02 43.72
C ASP A 613 12.37 -31.58 42.59
N THR A 614 13.49 -30.96 42.19
CA THR A 614 14.26 -29.78 42.71
C THR A 614 14.94 -28.95 41.60
N THR A 615 15.60 -27.83 41.98
CA THR A 615 16.60 -27.02 41.24
C THR A 615 17.89 -27.80 40.84
N THR A 616 18.86 -27.36 40.03
CA THR A 616 19.46 -26.02 39.73
C THR A 616 20.12 -25.95 38.33
N ASP A 617 20.33 -24.73 37.80
CA ASP A 617 21.29 -24.39 36.73
C ASP A 617 22.62 -23.86 37.30
N SER A 618 23.75 -24.07 36.59
CA SER A 618 24.98 -23.25 36.67
C SER A 618 26.02 -23.60 35.58
N ASP A 619 26.37 -22.62 34.72
CA ASP A 619 27.71 -22.03 34.48
C ASP A 619 28.95 -22.88 34.04
N GLU A 620 29.88 -22.42 33.18
CA GLU A 620 29.91 -21.28 32.21
C GLU A 620 30.51 -21.71 30.82
N HIS A 621 31.68 -21.35 30.23
CA HIS A 621 32.78 -20.39 30.52
C HIS A 621 33.63 -20.05 29.25
N VAL A 622 33.81 -18.75 28.89
CA VAL A 622 35.04 -18.15 28.23
C VAL A 622 35.39 -18.60 26.76
N THR A 623 36.14 -17.91 25.85
CA THR A 623 37.12 -16.77 25.82
C THR A 623 36.97 -15.87 24.56
N ASP A 624 37.47 -14.62 24.63
CA ASP A 624 38.19 -13.78 23.62
C ASP A 624 37.58 -13.50 22.21
N ASP A 625 37.95 -12.45 21.46
CA ASP A 625 39.17 -11.60 21.48
C ASP A 625 38.86 -10.10 21.19
N ASN A 626 39.82 -9.20 21.43
CA ASN A 626 39.65 -7.74 21.32
C ASN A 626 40.90 -7.07 20.70
N ASP A 627 40.75 -6.03 19.86
CA ASP A 627 41.90 -5.38 19.19
C ASP A 627 41.76 -3.84 19.13
N THR A 628 42.86 -3.10 19.28
CA THR A 628 42.83 -1.68 19.71
C THR A 628 43.80 -0.79 18.92
N ILE A 629 43.31 0.32 18.34
CA ILE A 629 44.14 1.43 17.83
C ILE A 629 43.52 2.77 18.25
N SER A 630 44.35 3.70 18.72
CA SER A 630 43.96 5.04 19.19
C SER A 630 44.33 6.16 18.22
N SER A 631 43.57 7.25 18.29
CA SER A 631 44.03 8.61 17.95
C SER A 631 43.08 9.62 18.58
N ASN A 632 43.61 10.62 19.29
CA ASN A 632 42.83 11.68 19.92
C ASN A 632 42.62 12.85 18.95
N ASP A 633 41.51 13.57 19.11
CA ASP A 633 41.51 15.04 19.05
C ASP A 633 40.28 15.55 19.83
N GLU A 634 40.45 16.65 20.59
CA GLU A 634 39.44 17.17 21.52
C GLU A 634 38.75 18.43 20.96
N SER A 635 37.41 18.51 21.03
CA SER A 635 36.69 19.79 21.11
C SER A 635 35.21 19.63 21.53
N LEU A 636 34.98 19.72 22.84
CA LEU A 636 33.86 20.36 23.53
C LEU A 636 32.48 20.43 22.81
N ASP A 637 31.60 19.52 23.24
CA ASP A 637 30.29 19.79 23.86
C ASP A 637 29.42 20.97 23.38
N ASP A 638 28.17 20.63 23.04
CA ASP A 638 26.99 21.36 23.51
C ASP A 638 25.81 20.35 23.61
N ASP A 639 25.54 19.82 24.80
CA ASP A 639 24.58 18.72 25.02
C ASP A 639 23.18 19.19 25.42
N TYR A 640 22.15 18.48 24.92
CA TYR A 640 20.78 18.53 25.43
C TYR A 640 20.14 17.14 25.34
N GLY A 641 20.52 16.27 26.27
CA GLY A 641 20.10 14.87 26.35
C GLY A 641 18.58 14.61 26.46
N TYR A 642 18.15 13.45 25.96
CA TYR A 642 16.76 12.98 26.04
C TYR A 642 16.42 12.43 27.43
N TYR A 643 15.40 12.99 28.08
CA TYR A 643 14.90 12.49 29.36
C TYR A 643 14.13 11.17 29.22
N ASN A 644 14.59 10.10 29.87
CA ASN A 644 13.95 8.79 29.91
C ASN A 644 13.32 8.52 31.30
N PRO A 645 11.98 8.63 31.47
CA PRO A 645 11.33 8.64 32.78
C PRO A 645 11.13 7.22 33.38
N LYS A 646 12.22 6.47 33.56
CA LYS A 646 12.23 5.18 34.27
C LYS A 646 13.55 4.90 35.01
N ASP A 647 13.82 5.65 36.07
CA ASP A 647 14.32 5.01 37.28
C ASP A 647 13.88 5.78 38.55
N LYS A 648 13.83 5.07 39.68
CA LYS A 648 13.48 5.63 41.00
C LYS A 648 14.44 5.11 42.05
N ARG A 649 15.49 5.88 42.38
CA ARG A 649 16.26 5.71 43.61
C ARG A 649 16.54 7.06 44.24
N THR A 650 16.22 7.17 45.52
CA THR A 650 16.43 8.33 46.37
C THR A 650 17.69 8.15 47.21
N TRP A 651 18.63 9.09 47.14
CA TRP A 651 19.61 9.45 48.18
C TRP A 651 19.80 10.97 48.04
N ILE A 652 19.29 11.77 48.98
CA ILE A 652 19.97 12.30 50.18
C ILE A 652 21.09 13.29 49.80
N GLU A 653 20.91 14.53 50.27
CA GLU A 653 21.87 15.63 50.21
C GLU A 653 22.88 15.50 51.36
N GLU A 654 24.15 15.84 51.13
CA GLU A 654 24.93 16.73 52.01
C GLU A 654 26.31 17.08 51.41
N GLN A 655 26.68 18.37 51.56
CA GLN A 655 28.00 19.02 51.33
C GLN A 655 28.60 18.94 49.91
#